data_AF-A0A957Q1B3-F1
#
_entry.id   AF-A0A957Q1B3-F1
#
_cell.length_a   1.000
_cell.length_b   1.000
_cell.length_c   1.000
_cell.angle_alpha   90.00
_cell.angle_beta   90.00
_cell.angle_gamma   90.00
#
_symmetry.space_group_name_H-M   'P 1'
#
loop_
_entity.id
_entity.type
_entity.pdbx_description
1 polymer ?
#
loop_
_entity_poly.entity_id
_entity_poly.type
_entity_poly.pdbx_seq_one_letter_code
_entity_poly.pdbx_strand_id
1 'polypeptide(L)'
;MTESTKPTEQNNTPGAPLSVVGLGASAGGLAALSAFFDAVPAETGMTFVVITHLSPDHESMMAELLQSHTAMPVSQVSGYVKMARNEVYVIPPGKRLVVTEGHLDLADYEMPRGRRLQIDIFFQTLAEQHGDGAAIILSGTGSDGAVGIQNIKERGGLILAQDPAEAEYNAMPQSAIATGLVDIIAPVAQLATQLVAAKATRAQLELPADPNQLTPAAQETFTQILDHVQQQTGHSFAGYRWGPLLQRIGRRMQLAEVRTLSGYLQRLRGDAAEVDALYHDLVVHLTEFFRDGAAWRALADQVIPQLFAGKGRADSVRVWTVGCAHGEEAYSIGILLLEHAATLKQPPQIQIFASDLGKSALDFARQGIYPEAIAANLSEERLARFFAHENNHFRARQALRDRVLFANHNLLQDPPFGGLDLIICRNVLGSLQRAVQEQVYAAFHHALGQTDTRHKYLFLGATDVADEEPAAIHYGDRVLFEPLAGTHPIFRRRPQASIPLRYPLQSPAHSSTGNASPAAAIGQTAPAAAQQQATPEETHRLLLEELGPPSLLVDEHYHVLHLSASVGRFLRVPGGALTSDITRLVHTELQQELQRTLDHAFTTGQNSYTKPVLVQLDDTVQPVALLVQPSRQQGRALILFFAGESTEIAHLPINTFPSDVEGELAGELADAEGKPSAALTISRLRQRLAAFDFGHAALVEELRTANAELQSANEEYRALLSELEVNKEELRSTNEELRTVNDELAQKAQQSSETYTVFLNDLVATEIGALYLDRELRVVRYTTH
;
A
#
# COMPACT_ATOMS: atom_id res chain seq x y z
N MET A 1 -72.11 16.74 -18.19
CA MET A 1 -70.78 16.66 -18.82
C MET A 1 -69.79 17.28 -17.87
N THR A 2 -69.08 16.45 -17.13
CA THR A 2 -68.06 16.83 -16.15
C THR A 2 -66.74 16.27 -16.65
N GLU A 3 -65.82 17.18 -17.01
CA GLU A 3 -64.47 16.84 -17.46
C GLU A 3 -63.61 16.37 -16.28
N SER A 4 -62.91 15.26 -16.53
CA SER A 4 -62.05 14.55 -15.59
C SER A 4 -60.65 15.15 -15.60
N THR A 5 -60.19 15.53 -14.41
CA THR A 5 -58.84 16.00 -14.09
C THR A 5 -57.81 14.87 -14.25
N LYS A 6 -56.83 15.06 -15.14
CA LYS A 6 -55.61 14.24 -15.22
C LYS A 6 -54.66 14.56 -14.05
N PRO A 7 -53.90 13.56 -13.53
CA PRO A 7 -52.91 13.80 -12.49
C PRO A 7 -51.68 14.53 -13.07
N THR A 8 -51.18 15.47 -12.29
CA THR A 8 -50.06 16.36 -12.58
C THR A 8 -48.74 15.57 -12.65
N GLU A 9 -48.04 15.65 -13.80
CA GLU A 9 -46.65 15.22 -13.94
C GLU A 9 -45.76 16.02 -12.97
N GLN A 10 -45.25 15.35 -11.94
CA GLN A 10 -44.26 15.92 -11.03
C GLN A 10 -42.87 15.86 -11.67
N ASN A 11 -42.35 17.05 -12.01
CA ASN A 11 -40.93 17.43 -12.12
C ASN A 11 -39.91 16.30 -12.37
N ASN A 12 -39.85 15.82 -13.61
CA ASN A 12 -38.65 15.20 -14.16
C ASN A 12 -37.68 16.31 -14.57
N THR A 13 -36.76 16.70 -13.68
CA THR A 13 -35.66 17.61 -14.04
C THR A 13 -34.70 16.85 -14.97
N PRO A 14 -34.49 17.26 -16.23
CA PRO A 14 -33.53 16.62 -17.11
C PRO A 14 -32.12 17.00 -16.65
N GLY A 15 -31.25 16.01 -16.35
CA GLY A 15 -29.81 16.24 -16.30
C GLY A 15 -29.04 15.76 -15.06
N ALA A 16 -29.68 15.19 -14.03
CA ALA A 16 -28.92 14.55 -12.94
C ALA A 16 -28.44 13.14 -13.37
N PRO A 17 -27.16 12.78 -13.20
CA PRO A 17 -26.68 11.44 -13.53
C PRO A 17 -27.42 10.36 -12.72
N LEU A 18 -27.54 9.18 -13.31
CA LEU A 18 -28.14 8.00 -12.70
C LEU A 18 -27.15 7.43 -11.68
N SER A 19 -27.60 7.23 -10.44
CA SER A 19 -26.79 6.61 -9.38
C SER A 19 -27.11 5.12 -9.35
N VAL A 20 -26.13 4.30 -9.72
CA VAL A 20 -26.27 2.85 -9.89
C VAL A 20 -25.57 2.11 -8.75
N VAL A 21 -26.26 1.11 -8.19
CA VAL A 21 -25.80 0.28 -7.08
C VAL A 21 -25.71 -1.16 -7.57
N GLY A 22 -24.50 -1.69 -7.63
CA GLY A 22 -24.24 -3.10 -7.93
C GLY A 22 -24.23 -3.94 -6.66
N LEU A 23 -25.04 -4.99 -6.61
CA LEU A 23 -25.06 -5.97 -5.52
C LEU A 23 -24.49 -7.30 -6.01
N GLY A 24 -23.40 -7.75 -5.40
CA GLY A 24 -22.80 -9.06 -5.62
C GLY A 24 -23.17 -10.03 -4.51
N ALA A 25 -23.71 -11.19 -4.85
CA ALA A 25 -23.96 -12.26 -3.90
C ALA A 25 -23.79 -13.66 -4.53
N SER A 26 -23.71 -14.70 -3.70
CA SER A 26 -23.59 -16.09 -4.16
C SER A 26 -24.42 -17.03 -3.27
N ALA A 27 -23.83 -18.10 -2.73
CA ALA A 27 -24.48 -18.96 -1.74
C ALA A 27 -25.01 -18.14 -0.54
N GLY A 28 -26.25 -18.38 -0.12
CA GLY A 28 -26.95 -17.58 0.89
C GLY A 28 -27.37 -16.18 0.44
N GLY A 29 -27.13 -15.82 -0.82
CA GLY A 29 -27.38 -14.47 -1.35
C GLY A 29 -28.85 -14.05 -1.36
N LEU A 30 -29.80 -14.98 -1.55
CA LEU A 30 -31.23 -14.65 -1.58
C LEU A 30 -31.71 -14.05 -0.25
N ALA A 31 -31.37 -14.69 0.88
CA ALA A 31 -31.76 -14.20 2.20
C ALA A 31 -31.18 -12.81 2.48
N ALA A 32 -29.91 -12.59 2.12
CA ALA A 32 -29.26 -11.29 2.25
C ALA A 32 -29.90 -10.23 1.34
N LEU A 33 -30.20 -10.57 0.07
CA LEU A 33 -30.85 -9.64 -0.86
C LEU A 33 -32.28 -9.30 -0.42
N SER A 34 -33.07 -10.27 0.02
CA SER A 34 -34.41 -10.04 0.57
C SER A 34 -34.36 -9.09 1.76
N ALA A 35 -33.51 -9.36 2.75
CA ALA A 35 -33.36 -8.50 3.93
C ALA A 35 -32.86 -7.09 3.57
N PHE A 36 -32.02 -6.97 2.53
CA PHE A 36 -31.57 -5.67 2.02
C PHE A 36 -32.75 -4.89 1.44
N PHE A 37 -33.51 -5.48 0.53
CA PHE A 37 -34.60 -4.81 -0.14
C PHE A 37 -35.79 -4.51 0.78
N ASP A 38 -36.03 -5.33 1.80
CA ASP A 38 -37.01 -5.04 2.86
C ASP A 38 -36.66 -3.75 3.63
N ALA A 39 -35.37 -3.41 3.74
CA ALA A 39 -34.88 -2.23 4.43
C ALA A 39 -34.72 -1.00 3.51
N VAL A 40 -34.72 -1.17 2.19
CA VAL A 40 -34.57 -0.08 1.22
C VAL A 40 -35.92 0.55 0.89
N PRO A 41 -36.10 1.88 1.06
CA PRO A 41 -37.30 2.58 0.63
C PRO A 41 -37.52 2.47 -0.90
N ALA A 42 -38.77 2.51 -1.36
CA ALA A 42 -39.07 2.41 -2.79
C ALA A 42 -38.59 3.61 -3.63
N GLU A 43 -38.54 4.80 -3.03
CA GLU A 43 -38.17 6.05 -3.70
C GLU A 43 -36.80 6.55 -3.24
N THR A 44 -35.73 5.94 -3.75
CA THR A 44 -34.34 6.36 -3.48
C THR A 44 -33.72 7.18 -4.60
N GLY A 45 -34.33 7.17 -5.77
CA GLY A 45 -33.79 7.61 -7.05
C GLY A 45 -32.54 6.84 -7.50
N MET A 46 -32.22 5.70 -6.87
CA MET A 46 -31.11 4.80 -7.24
C MET A 46 -31.61 3.72 -8.18
N THR A 47 -30.71 3.18 -9.00
CA THR A 47 -30.95 1.94 -9.74
C THR A 47 -30.15 0.82 -9.09
N PHE A 48 -30.76 -0.35 -8.90
CA PHE A 48 -30.11 -1.51 -8.30
C PHE A 48 -29.89 -2.59 -9.36
N VAL A 49 -28.70 -3.18 -9.37
CA VAL A 49 -28.34 -4.27 -10.28
C VAL A 49 -27.78 -5.42 -9.47
N VAL A 50 -28.50 -6.54 -9.47
CA VAL A 50 -28.22 -7.75 -8.69
C VAL A 50 -27.47 -8.76 -9.55
N ILE A 51 -26.24 -9.04 -9.17
CA ILE A 51 -25.35 -10.01 -9.80
C ILE A 51 -25.19 -11.19 -8.85
N THR A 52 -25.72 -12.35 -9.24
CA THR A 52 -25.64 -13.60 -8.46
C THR A 52 -25.19 -14.77 -9.29
N HIS A 53 -24.50 -15.72 -8.66
CA HIS A 53 -24.08 -16.97 -9.30
C HIS A 53 -25.29 -17.89 -9.52
N LEU A 54 -25.92 -17.80 -10.68
CA LEU A 54 -27.09 -18.60 -11.05
C LEU A 54 -26.67 -19.82 -11.88
N SER A 55 -27.26 -20.98 -11.58
CA SER A 55 -27.06 -22.19 -12.36
C SER A 55 -27.61 -22.00 -13.78
N PRO A 56 -26.81 -22.22 -14.84
CA PRO A 56 -27.28 -22.10 -16.22
C PRO A 56 -28.28 -23.20 -16.61
N ASP A 57 -28.36 -24.27 -15.81
CA ASP A 57 -29.15 -25.47 -16.12
C ASP A 57 -30.59 -25.37 -15.58
N HIS A 58 -30.95 -24.27 -14.90
CA HIS A 58 -32.28 -24.03 -14.33
C HIS A 58 -32.76 -22.60 -14.63
N GLU A 59 -34.06 -22.42 -14.84
CA GLU A 59 -34.65 -21.07 -14.85
C GLU A 59 -34.54 -20.45 -13.45
N SER A 60 -34.09 -19.20 -13.39
CA SER A 60 -33.97 -18.46 -12.14
C SER A 60 -35.27 -17.74 -11.83
N MET A 61 -35.81 -18.00 -10.64
CA MET A 61 -36.95 -17.26 -10.09
C MET A 61 -36.52 -16.05 -9.25
N MET A 62 -35.24 -15.64 -9.30
CA MET A 62 -34.68 -14.61 -8.42
C MET A 62 -35.45 -13.28 -8.52
N ALA A 63 -35.81 -12.84 -9.73
CA ALA A 63 -36.58 -11.61 -9.91
C ALA A 63 -37.97 -11.68 -9.24
N GLU A 64 -38.66 -12.82 -9.37
CA GLU A 64 -39.98 -13.04 -8.77
C GLU A 64 -39.91 -13.10 -7.24
N LEU A 65 -38.88 -13.76 -6.70
CA LEU A 65 -38.65 -13.86 -5.26
C LEU A 65 -38.32 -12.49 -4.65
N LEU A 66 -37.50 -11.68 -5.31
CA LEU A 66 -37.17 -10.34 -4.82
C LEU A 66 -38.33 -9.36 -4.94
N GLN A 67 -39.24 -9.56 -5.91
CA GLN A 67 -40.40 -8.69 -6.10
C GLN A 67 -41.32 -8.64 -4.85
N SER A 68 -41.37 -9.68 -4.02
CA SER A 68 -42.16 -9.65 -2.78
C SER A 68 -41.52 -8.85 -1.64
N HIS A 69 -40.25 -8.48 -1.76
CA HIS A 69 -39.48 -7.76 -0.75
C HIS A 69 -39.29 -6.26 -1.07
N THR A 70 -39.85 -5.79 -2.19
CA THR A 70 -39.78 -4.37 -2.54
C THR A 70 -40.96 -3.92 -3.38
N ALA A 71 -41.35 -2.65 -3.24
CA ALA A 71 -42.31 -2.02 -4.13
C ALA A 71 -41.68 -1.50 -5.44
N MET A 72 -40.34 -1.51 -5.55
CA MET A 72 -39.65 -1.22 -6.81
C MET A 72 -39.94 -2.33 -7.83
N PRO A 73 -40.09 -2.01 -9.13
CA PRO A 73 -40.17 -3.03 -10.17
C PRO A 73 -38.88 -3.86 -10.20
N VAL A 74 -39.02 -5.17 -10.15
CA VAL A 74 -37.91 -6.13 -10.28
C VAL A 74 -38.03 -6.84 -11.61
N SER A 75 -36.97 -6.80 -12.42
CA SER A 75 -36.96 -7.46 -13.73
C SER A 75 -35.66 -8.20 -13.99
N GLN A 76 -35.75 -9.38 -14.63
CA GLN A 76 -34.57 -10.07 -15.14
C GLN A 76 -34.16 -9.44 -16.46
N VAL A 77 -32.85 -9.17 -16.63
CA VAL A 77 -32.33 -8.60 -17.88
C VAL A 77 -32.41 -9.63 -18.99
N SER A 78 -33.07 -9.29 -20.10
CA SER A 78 -33.25 -10.18 -21.26
C SER A 78 -32.45 -9.76 -22.51
N GLY A 79 -31.69 -8.67 -22.43
CA GLY A 79 -30.91 -8.11 -23.54
C GLY A 79 -30.44 -6.69 -23.22
N TYR A 80 -30.35 -5.84 -24.25
CA TYR A 80 -29.99 -4.43 -24.08
C TYR A 80 -31.14 -3.63 -23.44
N VAL A 81 -30.96 -3.22 -22.18
CA VAL A 81 -32.00 -2.55 -21.38
C VAL A 81 -31.50 -1.23 -20.86
N LYS A 82 -32.28 -0.15 -21.05
CA LYS A 82 -32.00 1.16 -20.47
C LYS A 82 -32.34 1.14 -18.99
N MET A 83 -31.38 1.53 -18.14
CA MET A 83 -31.60 1.59 -16.69
C MET A 83 -32.54 2.73 -16.31
N ALA A 84 -33.50 2.46 -15.43
CA ALA A 84 -34.40 3.44 -14.84
C ALA A 84 -34.20 3.57 -13.32
N ARG A 85 -34.55 4.73 -12.77
CA ARG A 85 -34.48 5.02 -11.33
C ARG A 85 -35.55 4.21 -10.60
N ASN A 86 -35.25 3.82 -9.36
CA ASN A 86 -36.16 3.05 -8.49
C ASN A 86 -36.55 1.69 -9.09
N GLU A 87 -35.64 1.08 -9.86
CA GLU A 87 -35.83 -0.25 -10.43
C GLU A 87 -34.69 -1.18 -9.99
N VAL A 88 -35.00 -2.48 -9.92
CA VAL A 88 -34.08 -3.55 -9.61
C VAL A 88 -33.94 -4.45 -10.84
N TYR A 89 -32.72 -4.61 -11.32
CA TYR A 89 -32.38 -5.50 -12.44
C TYR A 89 -31.63 -6.72 -11.92
N VAL A 90 -32.02 -7.91 -12.38
CA VAL A 90 -31.39 -9.18 -11.99
C VAL A 90 -30.71 -9.81 -13.20
N ILE A 91 -29.46 -10.26 -13.02
CA ILE A 91 -28.73 -10.99 -14.06
C ILE A 91 -29.44 -12.31 -14.44
N PRO A 92 -29.53 -12.68 -15.73
CA PRO A 92 -30.06 -13.99 -16.13
C PRO A 92 -29.02 -15.11 -15.94
N PRO A 93 -29.45 -16.38 -15.81
CA PRO A 93 -28.54 -17.52 -15.71
C PRO A 93 -27.58 -17.65 -16.89
N GLY A 94 -26.31 -18.00 -16.59
CA GLY A 94 -25.35 -18.37 -17.62
C GLY A 94 -24.87 -17.22 -18.53
N LYS A 95 -25.11 -15.97 -18.17
CA LYS A 95 -24.64 -14.78 -18.90
C LYS A 95 -23.77 -13.89 -18.01
N ARG A 96 -23.00 -13.00 -18.62
CA ARG A 96 -22.39 -11.86 -17.92
C ARG A 96 -23.14 -10.57 -18.27
N LEU A 97 -23.16 -9.64 -17.32
CA LEU A 97 -23.81 -8.34 -17.46
C LEU A 97 -22.73 -7.25 -17.51
N VAL A 98 -22.87 -6.31 -18.44
CA VAL A 98 -21.98 -5.16 -18.57
C VAL A 98 -22.79 -3.86 -18.61
N VAL A 99 -22.21 -2.77 -18.13
CA VAL A 99 -22.81 -1.44 -18.22
C VAL A 99 -22.21 -0.70 -19.43
N THR A 100 -23.05 -0.09 -20.27
CA THR A 100 -22.61 0.71 -21.42
C THR A 100 -23.57 1.88 -21.63
N GLU A 101 -23.08 3.12 -21.54
CA GLU A 101 -23.88 4.34 -21.80
C GLU A 101 -25.24 4.38 -21.05
N GLY A 102 -25.26 3.97 -19.78
CA GLY A 102 -26.48 3.92 -18.97
C GLY A 102 -27.44 2.78 -19.32
N HIS A 103 -26.99 1.80 -20.11
CA HIS A 103 -27.71 0.57 -20.42
C HIS A 103 -27.00 -0.64 -19.81
N LEU A 104 -27.77 -1.70 -19.60
CA LEU A 104 -27.29 -3.04 -19.27
C LEU A 104 -27.30 -3.88 -20.53
N ASP A 105 -26.19 -4.55 -20.82
CA ASP A 105 -26.08 -5.48 -21.94
C ASP A 105 -25.61 -6.86 -21.49
N LEU A 106 -26.04 -7.88 -22.21
CA LEU A 106 -25.70 -9.27 -21.95
C LEU A 106 -24.58 -9.71 -22.89
N ALA A 107 -23.54 -10.30 -22.33
CA ALA A 107 -22.51 -10.96 -23.10
C ALA A 107 -22.35 -12.43 -22.70
N ASP A 108 -21.83 -13.23 -23.63
CA ASP A 108 -21.50 -14.64 -23.38
C ASP A 108 -20.15 -14.78 -22.67
N TYR A 109 -19.95 -15.93 -22.02
CA TYR A 109 -18.67 -16.27 -21.41
C TYR A 109 -17.69 -16.80 -22.45
N GLU A 110 -16.48 -16.23 -22.47
CA GLU A 110 -15.35 -16.78 -23.23
C GLU A 110 -14.51 -17.75 -22.38
N MET A 111 -14.68 -17.75 -21.05
CA MET A 111 -13.88 -18.55 -20.10
C MET A 111 -14.62 -19.78 -19.52
N PRO A 112 -13.89 -20.84 -19.11
CA PRO A 112 -14.46 -22.03 -18.47
C PRO A 112 -15.25 -21.75 -17.18
N ARG A 113 -16.18 -22.65 -16.82
CA ARG A 113 -17.14 -22.51 -15.69
C ARG A 113 -16.51 -22.15 -14.32
N GLY A 114 -15.24 -22.49 -14.07
CA GLY A 114 -14.55 -22.23 -12.79
C GLY A 114 -13.84 -20.87 -12.65
N ARG A 115 -13.94 -19.97 -13.65
CA ARG A 115 -13.31 -18.64 -13.67
C ARG A 115 -14.29 -17.49 -13.92
N ARG A 116 -15.58 -17.72 -13.67
CA ARG A 116 -16.62 -16.74 -13.96
C ARG A 116 -16.67 -15.67 -12.86
N LEU A 117 -15.79 -14.67 -12.94
CA LEU A 117 -15.76 -13.50 -12.04
C LEU A 117 -16.75 -12.42 -12.50
N GLN A 118 -18.02 -12.76 -12.48
CA GLN A 118 -19.07 -11.93 -13.06
C GLN A 118 -19.36 -10.68 -12.23
N ILE A 119 -19.18 -10.74 -10.90
CA ILE A 119 -19.32 -9.58 -10.03
C ILE A 119 -18.15 -8.62 -10.28
N ASP A 120 -16.92 -9.13 -10.37
CA ASP A 120 -15.74 -8.32 -10.69
C ASP A 120 -15.88 -7.59 -12.04
N ILE A 121 -16.27 -8.32 -13.10
CA ILE A 121 -16.48 -7.75 -14.44
C ILE A 121 -17.57 -6.67 -14.41
N PHE A 122 -18.69 -6.95 -13.73
CA PHE A 122 -19.77 -5.97 -13.63
C PHE A 122 -19.30 -4.71 -12.91
N PHE A 123 -18.64 -4.83 -11.76
CA PHE A 123 -18.10 -3.68 -11.02
C PHE A 123 -17.05 -2.89 -11.81
N GLN A 124 -16.23 -3.55 -12.62
CA GLN A 124 -15.31 -2.87 -13.53
C GLN A 124 -16.07 -1.98 -14.53
N THR A 125 -17.04 -2.55 -15.27
CA THR A 125 -17.80 -1.77 -16.26
C THR A 125 -18.69 -0.71 -15.62
N LEU A 126 -19.21 -0.98 -14.41
CA LEU A 126 -19.93 -0.01 -13.61
C LEU A 126 -19.05 1.18 -13.25
N ALA A 127 -17.81 0.95 -12.81
CA ALA A 127 -16.87 2.02 -12.48
C ALA A 127 -16.51 2.89 -13.69
N GLU A 128 -16.32 2.27 -14.86
CA GLU A 128 -15.98 2.96 -16.11
C GLU A 128 -17.08 3.93 -16.56
N GLN A 129 -18.35 3.54 -16.40
CA GLN A 129 -19.51 4.32 -16.86
C GLN A 129 -20.12 5.22 -15.77
N HIS A 130 -20.12 4.75 -14.53
CA HIS A 130 -20.74 5.38 -13.36
C HIS A 130 -19.75 5.42 -12.20
N GLY A 131 -18.79 6.35 -12.27
CA GLY A 131 -17.72 6.45 -11.27
C GLY A 131 -18.19 6.74 -9.84
N ASP A 132 -19.38 7.30 -9.67
CA ASP A 132 -20.02 7.56 -8.37
C ASP A 132 -21.01 6.47 -7.93
N GLY A 133 -20.97 5.30 -8.59
CA GLY A 133 -21.77 4.13 -8.21
C GLY A 133 -21.39 3.56 -6.84
N ALA A 134 -22.21 2.64 -6.35
CA ALA A 134 -21.92 1.87 -5.15
C ALA A 134 -21.80 0.38 -5.45
N ALA A 135 -20.89 -0.30 -4.78
CA ALA A 135 -20.73 -1.74 -4.82
C ALA A 135 -21.05 -2.33 -3.44
N ILE A 136 -21.92 -3.33 -3.41
CA ILE A 136 -22.32 -4.03 -2.19
C ILE A 136 -21.99 -5.50 -2.35
N ILE A 137 -21.14 -6.02 -1.46
CA ILE A 137 -20.84 -7.45 -1.38
C ILE A 137 -21.62 -8.06 -0.23
N LEU A 138 -22.46 -9.05 -0.56
CA LEU A 138 -23.29 -9.77 0.38
C LEU A 138 -22.82 -11.23 0.53
N SER A 139 -23.59 -12.03 1.27
CA SER A 139 -23.29 -13.43 1.53
C SER A 139 -22.96 -14.22 0.26
N GLY A 140 -21.90 -15.03 0.36
CA GLY A 140 -21.40 -15.82 -0.74
C GLY A 140 -20.14 -16.62 -0.42
N THR A 141 -19.86 -17.60 -1.26
CA THR A 141 -18.59 -18.35 -1.27
C THR A 141 -17.62 -17.78 -2.29
N GLY A 142 -16.32 -17.93 -2.05
CA GLY A 142 -15.26 -17.46 -2.97
C GLY A 142 -14.89 -16.00 -2.77
N SER A 143 -14.25 -15.40 -3.78
CA SER A 143 -13.71 -14.02 -3.71
C SER A 143 -14.20 -13.11 -4.85
N ASP A 144 -15.20 -13.52 -5.64
CA ASP A 144 -15.74 -12.71 -6.74
C ASP A 144 -16.33 -11.40 -6.20
N GLY A 145 -15.92 -10.29 -6.81
CA GLY A 145 -16.23 -8.93 -6.38
C GLY A 145 -15.09 -8.23 -5.64
N ALA A 146 -14.13 -8.97 -5.06
CA ALA A 146 -13.01 -8.38 -4.32
C ALA A 146 -12.03 -7.58 -5.22
N VAL A 147 -11.90 -7.93 -6.50
CA VAL A 147 -11.08 -7.16 -7.45
C VAL A 147 -11.90 -6.02 -8.06
N GLY A 148 -13.18 -6.27 -8.35
CA GLY A 148 -14.09 -5.30 -8.95
C GLY A 148 -14.31 -4.06 -8.09
N ILE A 149 -14.38 -4.22 -6.76
CA ILE A 149 -14.52 -3.07 -5.84
C ILE A 149 -13.33 -2.09 -5.94
N GLN A 150 -12.16 -2.55 -6.39
CA GLN A 150 -11.02 -1.67 -6.61
C GLN A 150 -11.34 -0.60 -7.67
N ASN A 151 -11.90 -1.04 -8.80
CA ASN A 151 -12.30 -0.14 -9.89
C ASN A 151 -13.31 0.91 -9.42
N ILE A 152 -14.29 0.50 -8.59
CA ILE A 152 -15.28 1.40 -8.00
C ILE A 152 -14.61 2.41 -7.06
N LYS A 153 -13.68 1.96 -6.20
CA LYS A 153 -12.94 2.85 -5.29
C LYS A 153 -12.16 3.92 -6.05
N GLU A 154 -11.47 3.53 -7.12
CA GLU A 154 -10.63 4.41 -7.94
C GLU A 154 -11.41 5.58 -8.52
N ARG A 155 -12.67 5.34 -8.87
CA ARG A 155 -13.56 6.34 -9.47
C ARG A 155 -14.32 7.18 -8.44
N GLY A 156 -14.10 6.93 -7.15
CA GLY A 156 -14.73 7.65 -6.04
C GLY A 156 -16.08 7.07 -5.61
N GLY A 157 -16.39 5.85 -6.04
CA GLY A 157 -17.58 5.12 -5.62
C GLY A 157 -17.50 4.64 -4.17
N LEU A 158 -18.63 4.13 -3.69
CA LEU A 158 -18.84 3.66 -2.32
C LEU A 158 -18.82 2.13 -2.26
N ILE A 159 -18.13 1.55 -1.29
CA ILE A 159 -18.03 0.09 -1.16
C ILE A 159 -18.56 -0.34 0.19
N LEU A 160 -19.52 -1.27 0.16
CA LEU A 160 -20.19 -1.81 1.32
C LEU A 160 -20.00 -3.33 1.33
N ALA A 161 -19.79 -3.92 2.50
CA ALA A 161 -19.78 -5.36 2.67
C ALA A 161 -20.66 -5.76 3.85
N GLN A 162 -21.41 -6.86 3.69
CA GLN A 162 -22.13 -7.48 4.78
C GLN A 162 -21.18 -7.87 5.90
N ASP A 163 -21.58 -7.65 7.15
CA ASP A 163 -20.86 -8.16 8.31
C ASP A 163 -20.66 -9.69 8.18
N PRO A 164 -19.41 -10.19 8.15
CA PRO A 164 -19.11 -11.62 8.08
C PRO A 164 -19.75 -12.46 9.18
N ALA A 165 -20.14 -11.87 10.31
CA ALA A 165 -20.81 -12.56 11.40
C ALA A 165 -22.31 -12.82 11.14
N GLU A 166 -22.96 -12.00 10.30
CA GLU A 166 -24.37 -12.17 9.90
C GLU A 166 -24.50 -13.01 8.61
N ALA A 167 -23.47 -13.01 7.76
CA ALA A 167 -23.49 -13.70 6.49
C ALA A 167 -23.58 -15.23 6.67
N GLU A 168 -24.56 -15.87 6.00
CA GLU A 168 -24.71 -17.34 5.97
C GLU A 168 -23.43 -18.01 5.44
N TYR A 169 -22.89 -17.44 4.37
CA TYR A 169 -21.56 -17.69 3.84
C TYR A 169 -20.75 -16.40 3.87
N ASN A 170 -19.65 -16.40 4.61
CA ASN A 170 -18.89 -15.20 4.93
C ASN A 170 -17.60 -15.01 4.13
N ALA A 171 -17.20 -15.99 3.31
CA ALA A 171 -15.95 -15.96 2.56
C ALA A 171 -15.87 -14.78 1.57
N MET A 172 -16.97 -14.48 0.88
CA MET A 172 -17.03 -13.40 -0.11
C MET A 172 -16.96 -12.00 0.56
N PRO A 173 -17.77 -11.68 1.59
CA PRO A 173 -17.58 -10.45 2.37
C PRO A 173 -16.19 -10.33 3.00
N GLN A 174 -15.64 -11.41 3.58
CA GLN A 174 -14.29 -11.41 4.15
C GLN A 174 -13.22 -11.08 3.10
N SER A 175 -13.34 -11.66 1.90
CA SER A 175 -12.42 -11.38 0.80
C SER A 175 -12.47 -9.92 0.37
N ALA A 176 -13.67 -9.32 0.30
CA ALA A 176 -13.81 -7.90 0.03
C ALA A 176 -13.20 -7.04 1.14
N ILE A 177 -13.46 -7.36 2.42
CA ILE A 177 -12.91 -6.63 3.58
C ILE A 177 -11.38 -6.71 3.64
N ALA A 178 -10.81 -7.88 3.32
CA ALA A 178 -9.37 -8.12 3.33
C ALA A 178 -8.61 -7.23 2.33
N THR A 179 -9.29 -6.65 1.33
CA THR A 179 -8.68 -5.66 0.43
C THR A 179 -8.34 -4.34 1.14
N GLY A 180 -8.95 -4.05 2.30
CA GLY A 180 -8.81 -2.79 3.01
C GLY A 180 -9.50 -1.60 2.34
N LEU A 181 -10.41 -1.86 1.37
CA LEU A 181 -11.06 -0.82 0.56
C LEU A 181 -12.53 -0.57 0.94
N VAL A 182 -13.14 -1.51 1.66
CA VAL A 182 -14.55 -1.45 2.08
C VAL A 182 -14.76 -0.24 3.00
N ASP A 183 -15.71 0.63 2.65
CA ASP A 183 -16.04 1.82 3.43
C ASP A 183 -16.95 1.52 4.61
N ILE A 184 -17.91 0.60 4.43
CA ILE A 184 -18.92 0.24 5.42
C ILE A 184 -18.97 -1.28 5.57
N ILE A 185 -18.78 -1.75 6.80
CA ILE A 185 -18.99 -3.14 7.19
C ILE A 185 -20.11 -3.12 8.23
N ALA A 186 -21.27 -3.68 7.88
CA ALA A 186 -22.42 -3.69 8.78
C ALA A 186 -23.41 -4.81 8.43
N PRO A 187 -24.35 -5.13 9.34
CA PRO A 187 -25.49 -5.97 9.02
C PRO A 187 -26.30 -5.42 7.84
N VAL A 188 -26.93 -6.31 7.06
CA VAL A 188 -27.57 -5.99 5.78
C VAL A 188 -28.58 -4.83 5.88
N ALA A 189 -29.44 -4.84 6.89
CA ALA A 189 -30.44 -3.78 7.09
C ALA A 189 -29.79 -2.41 7.36
N GLN A 190 -28.63 -2.41 8.02
CA GLN A 190 -27.86 -1.19 8.27
C GLN A 190 -27.15 -0.72 6.99
N LEU A 191 -26.67 -1.62 6.14
CA LEU A 191 -26.10 -1.26 4.83
C LEU A 191 -27.12 -0.49 3.98
N ALA A 192 -28.36 -0.97 3.91
CA ALA A 192 -29.45 -0.29 3.21
C ALA A 192 -29.67 1.12 3.74
N THR A 193 -29.78 1.26 5.06
CA THR A 193 -30.00 2.55 5.73
C THR A 193 -28.85 3.53 5.48
N GLN A 194 -27.61 3.07 5.64
CA GLN A 194 -26.42 3.91 5.48
C GLN A 194 -26.17 4.29 4.01
N LEU A 195 -26.47 3.41 3.06
CA LEU A 195 -26.41 3.74 1.63
C LEU A 195 -27.36 4.90 1.29
N VAL A 196 -28.60 4.83 1.79
CA VAL A 196 -29.61 5.88 1.57
C VAL A 196 -29.17 7.20 2.24
N ALA A 197 -28.66 7.14 3.47
CA ALA A 197 -28.13 8.30 4.17
C ALA A 197 -26.94 8.94 3.43
N ALA A 198 -25.97 8.12 3.00
CA ALA A 198 -24.80 8.56 2.25
C ALA A 198 -25.23 9.24 0.93
N LYS A 199 -26.19 8.68 0.20
CA LYS A 199 -26.73 9.31 -1.02
C LYS A 199 -27.41 10.65 -0.73
N ALA A 200 -28.21 10.73 0.32
CA ALA A 200 -28.88 11.96 0.72
C ALA A 200 -27.87 13.06 1.07
N THR A 201 -26.82 12.71 1.83
CA THR A 201 -25.71 13.61 2.14
C THR A 201 -25.00 14.08 0.88
N ARG A 202 -24.69 13.18 -0.07
CA ARG A 202 -24.03 13.53 -1.34
C ARG A 202 -24.80 14.57 -2.14
N ALA A 203 -26.13 14.43 -2.22
CA ALA A 203 -26.98 15.39 -2.92
C ALA A 203 -27.01 16.78 -2.26
N GLN A 204 -26.58 16.87 -1.00
CA GLN A 204 -26.59 18.07 -0.17
C GLN A 204 -25.17 18.57 0.15
N LEU A 205 -24.13 17.96 -0.42
CA LEU A 205 -22.75 18.41 -0.23
C LEU A 205 -22.58 19.81 -0.81
N GLU A 206 -22.10 20.74 0.01
CA GLU A 206 -21.71 22.09 -0.40
C GLU A 206 -20.25 22.08 -0.88
N LEU A 207 -19.95 21.16 -1.81
CA LEU A 207 -18.61 20.96 -2.34
C LEU A 207 -18.66 20.97 -3.87
N PRO A 208 -18.09 21.97 -4.55
CA PRO A 208 -18.02 21.96 -6.00
C PRO A 208 -17.12 20.83 -6.49
N ALA A 209 -17.46 20.25 -7.64
CA ALA A 209 -16.64 19.22 -8.28
C ALA A 209 -15.31 19.79 -8.83
N ASP A 210 -15.29 21.07 -9.19
CA ASP A 210 -14.10 21.79 -9.66
C ASP A 210 -13.48 22.61 -8.50
N PRO A 211 -12.22 22.35 -8.10
CA PRO A 211 -11.53 23.12 -7.09
C PRO A 211 -11.46 24.63 -7.37
N ASN A 212 -11.49 25.05 -8.65
CA ASN A 212 -11.44 26.46 -9.02
C ASN A 212 -12.73 27.22 -8.66
N GLN A 213 -13.81 26.49 -8.37
CA GLN A 213 -15.10 27.06 -7.95
C GLN A 213 -15.21 27.21 -6.43
N LEU A 214 -14.21 26.75 -5.66
CA LEU A 214 -14.17 26.94 -4.22
C LEU A 214 -14.03 28.44 -3.88
N THR A 215 -14.81 28.90 -2.92
CA THR A 215 -14.65 30.25 -2.37
C THR A 215 -13.32 30.36 -1.62
N PRO A 216 -12.71 31.56 -1.50
CA PRO A 216 -11.44 31.72 -0.77
C PRO A 216 -11.45 31.12 0.64
N ALA A 217 -12.57 31.26 1.37
CA ALA A 217 -12.74 30.67 2.70
C ALA A 217 -12.79 29.12 2.67
N ALA A 218 -13.40 28.54 1.64
CA ALA A 218 -13.43 27.10 1.45
C ALA A 218 -12.04 26.56 1.06
N GLN A 219 -11.27 27.28 0.25
CA GLN A 219 -9.88 26.95 -0.08
C GLN A 219 -8.97 26.98 1.15
N GLU A 220 -9.16 27.97 2.03
CA GLU A 220 -8.44 28.05 3.31
C GLU A 220 -8.81 26.87 4.21
N THR A 221 -10.10 26.56 4.34
CA THR A 221 -10.58 25.41 5.12
C THR A 221 -10.04 24.08 4.57
N PHE A 222 -10.02 23.92 3.25
CA PHE A 222 -9.43 22.76 2.59
C PHE A 222 -7.95 22.60 2.92
N THR A 223 -7.19 23.69 2.89
CA THR A 223 -5.77 23.68 3.29
C THR A 223 -5.62 23.30 4.76
N GLN A 224 -6.47 23.85 5.65
CA GLN A 224 -6.45 23.50 7.08
C GLN A 224 -6.77 22.02 7.34
N ILE A 225 -7.62 21.38 6.51
CA ILE A 225 -7.87 19.94 6.58
C ILE A 225 -6.59 19.18 6.27
N LEU A 226 -5.90 19.52 5.18
CA LEU A 226 -4.65 18.86 4.79
C LEU A 226 -3.55 19.07 5.84
N ASP A 227 -3.44 20.28 6.39
CA ASP A 227 -2.48 20.59 7.46
C ASP A 227 -2.77 19.76 8.73
N HIS A 228 -4.05 19.59 9.09
CA HIS A 228 -4.45 18.78 10.24
C HIS A 228 -4.09 17.30 10.05
N VAL A 229 -4.33 16.75 8.85
CA VAL A 229 -3.90 15.39 8.51
C VAL A 229 -2.37 15.26 8.55
N GLN A 230 -1.64 16.25 8.00
CA GLN A 230 -0.19 16.27 8.04
C GLN A 230 0.36 16.33 9.48
N GLN A 231 -0.25 17.11 10.36
CA GLN A 231 0.19 17.21 11.76
C GLN A 231 0.07 15.88 12.52
N GLN A 232 -0.94 15.07 12.20
CA GLN A 232 -1.12 13.76 12.86
C GLN A 232 -0.31 12.63 12.21
N THR A 233 -0.16 12.66 10.88
CA THR A 233 0.43 11.55 10.10
C THR A 233 1.87 11.80 9.66
N GLY A 234 2.33 13.04 9.70
CA GLY A 234 3.62 13.49 9.17
C GLY A 234 3.67 13.63 7.64
N HIS A 235 2.63 13.20 6.91
CA HIS A 235 2.62 13.23 5.46
C HIS A 235 2.11 14.57 4.91
N SER A 236 2.93 15.24 4.09
CA SER A 236 2.51 16.47 3.43
C SER A 236 1.88 16.18 2.07
N PHE A 237 0.67 16.70 1.87
CA PHE A 237 -0.01 16.73 0.57
C PHE A 237 0.32 18.00 -0.23
N ALA A 238 1.31 18.78 0.20
CA ALA A 238 1.85 19.87 -0.59
C ALA A 238 2.35 19.33 -1.94
N GLY A 239 1.99 20.00 -3.04
CA GLY A 239 2.38 19.56 -4.37
C GLY A 239 1.47 18.51 -5.03
N TYR A 240 0.43 18.03 -4.34
CA TYR A 240 -0.63 17.22 -4.96
C TYR A 240 -1.67 18.10 -5.66
N ARG A 241 -2.38 17.53 -6.64
CA ARG A 241 -3.48 18.20 -7.34
C ARG A 241 -4.72 18.23 -6.45
N TRP A 242 -5.36 19.39 -6.37
CA TRP A 242 -6.52 19.60 -5.49
C TRP A 242 -7.74 18.78 -5.93
N GLY A 243 -7.98 18.60 -7.23
CA GLY A 243 -9.16 17.88 -7.74
C GLY A 243 -9.33 16.48 -7.13
N PRO A 244 -8.35 15.57 -7.32
CA PRO A 244 -8.41 14.24 -6.73
C PRO A 244 -8.52 14.23 -5.19
N LEU A 245 -7.81 15.14 -4.50
CA LEU A 245 -7.88 15.26 -3.05
C LEU A 245 -9.28 15.71 -2.58
N LEU A 246 -9.86 16.71 -3.26
CA LEU A 246 -11.18 17.24 -2.97
C LEU A 246 -12.26 16.18 -3.17
N GLN A 247 -12.13 15.34 -4.19
CA GLN A 247 -13.03 14.20 -4.41
C GLN A 247 -12.97 13.17 -3.28
N ARG A 248 -11.77 12.80 -2.83
CA ARG A 248 -11.57 11.85 -1.71
C ARG A 248 -12.08 12.43 -0.38
N ILE A 249 -11.81 13.71 -0.11
CA ILE A 249 -12.39 14.44 1.05
C ILE A 249 -13.92 14.47 0.95
N GLY A 250 -14.48 14.78 -0.22
CA GLY A 250 -15.92 14.78 -0.45
C GLY A 250 -16.58 13.42 -0.19
N ARG A 251 -15.90 12.31 -0.56
CA ARG A 251 -16.35 10.95 -0.20
C ARG A 251 -16.32 10.72 1.31
N ARG A 252 -15.26 11.11 2.00
CA ARG A 252 -15.20 10.97 3.46
C ARG A 252 -16.25 11.83 4.16
N MET A 253 -16.50 13.04 3.67
CA MET A 253 -17.62 13.89 4.11
C MET A 253 -18.98 13.20 3.93
N GLN A 254 -19.18 12.51 2.80
CA GLN A 254 -20.39 11.72 2.55
C GLN A 254 -20.58 10.61 3.58
N LEU A 255 -19.52 9.88 3.91
CA LEU A 255 -19.50 8.80 4.92
C LEU A 255 -19.68 9.30 6.35
N ALA A 256 -19.09 10.46 6.66
CA ALA A 256 -19.20 11.11 7.96
C ALA A 256 -20.53 11.89 8.14
N GLU A 257 -21.39 11.90 7.12
CA GLU A 257 -22.65 12.65 7.06
C GLU A 257 -22.47 14.17 7.27
N VAL A 258 -21.36 14.73 6.79
CA VAL A 258 -21.03 16.15 6.92
C VAL A 258 -21.12 16.86 5.57
N ARG A 259 -21.85 17.99 5.52
CA ARG A 259 -22.16 18.68 4.25
C ARG A 259 -21.13 19.72 3.82
N THR A 260 -20.37 20.27 4.77
CA THR A 260 -19.47 21.43 4.53
C THR A 260 -18.04 21.12 4.96
N LEU A 261 -17.04 21.70 4.28
CA LEU A 261 -15.63 21.53 4.64
C LEU A 261 -15.35 21.98 6.08
N SER A 262 -15.97 23.07 6.53
CA SER A 262 -15.77 23.59 7.89
C SER A 262 -16.32 22.64 8.95
N GLY A 263 -17.49 22.04 8.69
CA GLY A 263 -18.03 20.99 9.55
C GLY A 263 -17.12 19.75 9.59
N TYR A 264 -16.53 19.40 8.45
CA TYR A 264 -15.68 18.22 8.36
C TYR A 264 -14.34 18.44 9.08
N LEU A 265 -13.75 19.63 8.96
CA LEU A 265 -12.60 20.04 9.76
C LEU A 265 -12.90 19.95 11.27
N GLN A 266 -14.09 20.35 11.71
CA GLN A 266 -14.50 20.19 13.10
C GLN A 266 -14.59 18.72 13.52
N ARG A 267 -15.11 17.85 12.64
CA ARG A 267 -15.13 16.39 12.88
C ARG A 267 -13.72 15.83 13.04
N LEU A 268 -12.81 16.15 12.12
CA LEU A 268 -11.40 15.70 12.16
C LEU A 268 -10.66 16.16 13.43
N ARG A 269 -11.00 17.33 13.98
CA ARG A 269 -10.44 17.81 15.25
C ARG A 269 -10.91 17.02 16.47
N GLY A 270 -12.09 16.40 16.40
CA GLY A 270 -12.69 15.64 17.50
C GLY A 270 -12.57 14.11 17.39
N ASP A 271 -12.12 13.59 16.24
CA ASP A 271 -12.15 12.17 15.92
C ASP A 271 -10.87 11.75 15.19
N ALA A 272 -9.92 11.18 15.94
CA ALA A 272 -8.64 10.70 15.39
C ALA A 272 -8.82 9.53 14.42
N ALA A 273 -9.83 8.68 14.63
CA ALA A 273 -10.09 7.56 13.73
C ALA A 273 -10.54 8.04 12.34
N GLU A 274 -11.27 9.16 12.28
CA GLU A 274 -11.65 9.78 11.00
C GLU A 274 -10.43 10.41 10.30
N VAL A 275 -9.43 10.91 11.05
CA VAL A 275 -8.16 11.40 10.45
C VAL A 275 -7.40 10.24 9.82
N ASP A 276 -7.27 9.11 10.52
CA ASP A 276 -6.64 7.90 9.99
C ASP A 276 -7.39 7.37 8.76
N ALA A 277 -8.73 7.36 8.81
CA ALA A 277 -9.56 6.92 7.69
C ALA A 277 -9.41 7.85 6.47
N LEU A 278 -9.37 9.17 6.67
CA LEU A 278 -9.09 10.13 5.59
C LEU A 278 -7.68 9.95 5.04
N TYR A 279 -6.67 9.79 5.89
CA TYR A 279 -5.30 9.57 5.45
C TYR A 279 -5.17 8.32 4.58
N HIS A 280 -5.74 7.20 5.03
CA HIS A 280 -5.80 5.96 4.25
C HIS A 280 -6.51 6.22 2.92
N ASP A 281 -7.64 6.92 2.94
CA ASP A 281 -8.38 7.25 1.72
C ASP A 281 -7.60 8.17 0.77
N LEU A 282 -6.68 9.00 1.25
CA LEU A 282 -5.83 9.88 0.43
C LEU A 282 -4.59 9.16 -0.14
N VAL A 283 -4.04 8.18 0.58
CA VAL A 283 -2.76 7.52 0.24
C VAL A 283 -2.95 6.17 -0.45
N VAL A 284 -4.11 5.52 -0.33
CA VAL A 284 -4.32 4.22 -0.97
C VAL A 284 -4.33 4.35 -2.50
N HIS A 285 -3.34 3.68 -3.09
CA HIS A 285 -3.21 3.42 -4.51
C HIS A 285 -3.72 2.00 -4.81
N LEU A 286 -4.58 1.87 -5.81
CA LEU A 286 -5.17 0.60 -6.22
C LEU A 286 -4.31 -0.03 -7.32
N THR A 287 -4.11 -1.34 -7.24
CA THR A 287 -3.20 -2.06 -8.14
C THR A 287 -3.68 -3.48 -8.39
N GLU A 288 -3.34 -4.02 -9.54
CA GLU A 288 -3.66 -5.40 -9.94
C GLU A 288 -2.48 -6.00 -10.72
N PHE A 289 -2.41 -7.33 -10.75
CA PHE A 289 -1.41 -8.04 -11.53
C PHE A 289 -1.53 -7.69 -13.02
N PHE A 290 -0.41 -7.32 -13.64
CA PHE A 290 -0.35 -7.00 -15.07
C PHE A 290 -1.38 -5.96 -15.55
N ARG A 291 -1.78 -5.00 -14.70
CA ARG A 291 -2.65 -3.87 -15.05
C ARG A 291 -2.23 -3.23 -16.38
N ASP A 292 -3.16 -3.00 -17.30
CA ASP A 292 -2.86 -2.59 -18.68
C ASP A 292 -1.98 -3.62 -19.42
N GLY A 293 -2.47 -4.86 -19.56
CA GLY A 293 -1.66 -6.00 -20.04
C GLY A 293 -0.95 -5.78 -21.39
N ALA A 294 -1.43 -4.86 -22.24
CA ALA A 294 -0.73 -4.47 -23.47
C ALA A 294 0.62 -3.78 -23.19
N ALA A 295 0.68 -2.89 -22.21
CA ALA A 295 1.91 -2.19 -21.82
C ALA A 295 2.93 -3.16 -21.20
N TRP A 296 2.47 -4.12 -20.38
CA TRP A 296 3.34 -5.17 -19.84
C TRP A 296 3.89 -6.11 -20.91
N ARG A 297 3.10 -6.45 -21.93
CA ARG A 297 3.58 -7.21 -23.09
C ARG A 297 4.68 -6.44 -23.84
N ALA A 298 4.47 -5.15 -24.10
CA ALA A 298 5.49 -4.31 -24.72
C ALA A 298 6.78 -4.23 -23.88
N LEU A 299 6.66 -4.10 -22.55
CA LEU A 299 7.81 -4.15 -21.64
C LEU A 299 8.54 -5.50 -21.74
N ALA A 300 7.80 -6.61 -21.70
CA ALA A 300 8.33 -7.97 -21.78
C ALA A 300 9.10 -8.21 -23.10
N ASP A 301 8.57 -7.73 -24.22
CA ASP A 301 9.15 -7.98 -25.54
C ASP A 301 10.31 -7.04 -25.86
N GLN A 302 10.19 -5.75 -25.50
CA GLN A 302 11.13 -4.72 -25.96
C GLN A 302 12.20 -4.35 -24.93
N VAL A 303 11.88 -4.38 -23.63
CA VAL A 303 12.75 -3.86 -22.56
C VAL A 303 13.41 -4.98 -21.79
N ILE A 304 12.66 -5.99 -21.35
CA ILE A 304 13.20 -7.06 -20.48
C ILE A 304 14.45 -7.70 -21.09
N PRO A 305 14.51 -8.11 -22.37
CA PRO A 305 15.73 -8.68 -22.95
C PRO A 305 16.92 -7.72 -22.92
N GLN A 306 16.69 -6.41 -23.09
CA GLN A 306 17.73 -5.39 -23.09
C GLN A 306 18.32 -5.16 -21.69
N LEU A 307 17.54 -5.36 -20.63
CA LEU A 307 18.05 -5.26 -19.25
C LEU A 307 19.10 -6.33 -18.92
N PHE A 308 19.01 -7.50 -19.56
CA PHE A 308 19.92 -8.64 -19.37
C PHE A 308 21.05 -8.68 -20.40
N ALA A 309 20.95 -7.91 -21.49
CA ALA A 309 21.93 -7.91 -22.56
C ALA A 309 23.34 -7.56 -22.03
N GLY A 310 24.28 -8.48 -22.23
CA GLY A 310 25.67 -8.33 -21.78
C GLY A 310 25.90 -8.48 -20.27
N LYS A 311 24.89 -8.92 -19.49
CA LYS A 311 25.03 -9.22 -18.06
C LYS A 311 25.27 -10.70 -17.81
N GLY A 312 26.24 -11.02 -16.96
CA GLY A 312 26.53 -12.37 -16.47
C GLY A 312 26.20 -12.52 -14.99
N ARG A 313 26.62 -13.65 -14.41
CA ARG A 313 26.33 -14.00 -12.99
C ARG A 313 26.89 -12.99 -11.96
N ALA A 314 27.94 -12.25 -12.32
CA ALA A 314 28.55 -11.24 -11.45
C ALA A 314 27.80 -9.89 -11.48
N ASP A 315 26.93 -9.69 -12.47
CA ASP A 315 26.14 -8.48 -12.62
C ASP A 315 24.80 -8.58 -11.89
N SER A 316 24.12 -7.45 -11.78
CA SER A 316 22.74 -7.38 -11.29
C SER A 316 21.82 -6.62 -12.24
N VAL A 317 20.54 -7.03 -12.26
CA VAL A 317 19.41 -6.28 -12.83
C VAL A 317 18.64 -5.70 -11.65
N ARG A 318 18.63 -4.36 -11.57
CA ARG A 318 18.05 -3.62 -10.44
C ARG A 318 16.87 -2.81 -10.92
N VAL A 319 15.69 -3.10 -10.37
CA VAL A 319 14.43 -2.45 -10.74
C VAL A 319 13.83 -1.75 -9.53
N TRP A 320 13.20 -0.60 -9.72
CA TRP A 320 12.45 0.08 -8.68
C TRP A 320 11.00 0.29 -9.10
N THR A 321 10.06 -0.30 -8.36
CA THR A 321 8.62 -0.02 -8.43
C THR A 321 8.26 1.01 -7.37
N VAL A 322 7.74 2.15 -7.81
CA VAL A 322 7.33 3.30 -6.98
C VAL A 322 5.82 3.31 -6.84
N GLY A 323 5.31 3.40 -5.61
CA GLY A 323 3.87 3.29 -5.33
C GLY A 323 3.36 1.87 -5.51
N CYS A 324 4.08 0.90 -4.91
CA CYS A 324 3.82 -0.52 -5.15
C CYS A 324 2.53 -1.05 -4.52
N ALA A 325 1.85 -0.27 -3.67
CA ALA A 325 0.63 -0.62 -2.97
C ALA A 325 0.70 -2.02 -2.33
N HIS A 326 -0.20 -2.93 -2.69
CA HIS A 326 -0.28 -4.30 -2.19
C HIS A 326 0.71 -5.27 -2.87
N GLY A 327 1.63 -4.78 -3.71
CA GLY A 327 2.78 -5.53 -4.24
C GLY A 327 2.56 -6.20 -5.61
N GLU A 328 1.37 -6.16 -6.18
CA GLU A 328 1.00 -6.82 -7.44
C GLU A 328 1.91 -6.38 -8.59
N GLU A 329 2.23 -5.09 -8.68
CA GLU A 329 3.14 -4.56 -9.71
C GLU A 329 4.59 -5.04 -9.51
N ALA A 330 5.07 -5.06 -8.26
CA ALA A 330 6.41 -5.55 -7.91
C ALA A 330 6.57 -7.05 -8.22
N TYR A 331 5.52 -7.84 -7.98
CA TYR A 331 5.50 -9.25 -8.34
C TYR A 331 5.32 -9.47 -9.84
N SER A 332 4.53 -8.64 -10.54
CA SER A 332 4.37 -8.71 -12.00
C SER A 332 5.71 -8.53 -12.73
N ILE A 333 6.50 -7.52 -12.35
CA ILE A 333 7.84 -7.36 -12.92
C ILE A 333 8.78 -8.50 -12.50
N GLY A 334 8.70 -8.98 -11.26
CA GLY A 334 9.47 -10.14 -10.81
C GLY A 334 9.22 -11.41 -11.62
N ILE A 335 7.96 -11.66 -11.98
CA ILE A 335 7.57 -12.76 -12.86
C ILE A 335 8.27 -12.61 -14.23
N LEU A 336 8.18 -11.45 -14.88
CA LEU A 336 8.81 -11.23 -16.20
C LEU A 336 10.32 -11.39 -16.16
N LEU A 337 10.98 -10.85 -15.13
CA LEU A 337 12.43 -10.96 -14.96
C LEU A 337 12.87 -12.41 -14.74
N LEU A 338 12.12 -13.19 -13.95
CA LEU A 338 12.40 -14.61 -13.70
C LEU A 338 12.08 -15.50 -14.91
N GLU A 339 11.04 -15.17 -15.68
CA GLU A 339 10.72 -15.82 -16.95
C GLU A 339 11.88 -15.65 -17.93
N HIS A 340 12.38 -14.44 -18.12
CA HIS A 340 13.51 -14.18 -19.01
C HIS A 340 14.82 -14.80 -18.48
N ALA A 341 15.12 -14.65 -17.18
CA ALA A 341 16.33 -15.21 -16.58
C ALA A 341 16.42 -16.74 -16.71
N ALA A 342 15.28 -17.44 -16.71
CA ALA A 342 15.23 -18.89 -16.91
C ALA A 342 15.67 -19.33 -18.32
N THR A 343 15.68 -18.43 -19.31
CA THR A 343 16.17 -18.71 -20.67
C THR A 343 17.70 -18.60 -20.79
N LEU A 344 18.37 -18.03 -19.78
CA LEU A 344 19.81 -17.76 -19.79
C LEU A 344 20.59 -18.84 -19.03
N LYS A 345 21.77 -19.21 -19.56
CA LYS A 345 22.66 -20.18 -18.89
C LYS A 345 23.30 -19.62 -17.61
N GLN A 346 23.57 -18.32 -17.57
CA GLN A 346 24.23 -17.64 -16.46
C GLN A 346 23.51 -16.32 -16.18
N PRO A 347 22.30 -16.36 -15.59
CA PRO A 347 21.53 -15.16 -15.34
C PRO A 347 22.22 -14.27 -14.28
N PRO A 348 22.14 -12.93 -14.42
CA PRO A 348 22.55 -12.00 -13.38
C PRO A 348 21.66 -12.10 -12.15
N GLN A 349 22.10 -11.48 -11.05
CA GLN A 349 21.26 -11.33 -9.87
C GLN A 349 20.10 -10.38 -10.16
N ILE A 350 18.90 -10.70 -9.70
CA ILE A 350 17.72 -9.83 -9.82
C ILE A 350 17.42 -9.24 -8.45
N GLN A 351 17.32 -7.91 -8.38
CA GLN A 351 16.87 -7.18 -7.20
C GLN A 351 15.79 -6.17 -7.59
N ILE A 352 14.64 -6.27 -6.95
CA ILE A 352 13.52 -5.34 -7.11
C ILE A 352 13.39 -4.56 -5.80
N PHE A 353 13.38 -3.24 -5.90
CA PHE A 353 12.99 -2.33 -4.82
C PHE A 353 11.53 -1.99 -5.05
N ALA A 354 10.69 -2.16 -4.04
CA ALA A 354 9.28 -1.83 -4.11
C ALA A 354 8.97 -0.86 -2.96
N SER A 355 8.55 0.36 -3.27
CA SER A 355 8.27 1.36 -2.25
C SER A 355 6.86 1.89 -2.28
N ASP A 356 6.35 2.22 -1.10
CA ASP A 356 5.07 2.90 -0.90
C ASP A 356 5.10 3.71 0.40
N LEU A 357 4.11 4.59 0.59
CA LEU A 357 3.89 5.33 1.83
C LEU A 357 3.10 4.49 2.85
N GLY A 358 2.15 3.67 2.36
CA GLY A 358 1.22 2.91 3.20
C GLY A 358 1.87 1.70 3.87
N LYS A 359 2.11 1.77 5.19
CA LYS A 359 2.71 0.65 5.94
C LYS A 359 1.84 -0.62 5.90
N SER A 360 0.53 -0.48 6.04
CA SER A 360 -0.42 -1.61 5.95
C SER A 360 -0.37 -2.29 4.59
N ALA A 361 -0.31 -1.50 3.50
CA ALA A 361 -0.20 -2.03 2.15
C ALA A 361 1.12 -2.78 1.93
N LEU A 362 2.23 -2.23 2.43
CA LEU A 362 3.54 -2.91 2.39
C LEU A 362 3.56 -4.20 3.21
N ASP A 363 2.90 -4.24 4.36
CA ASP A 363 2.81 -5.45 5.20
C ASP A 363 2.00 -6.54 4.49
N PHE A 364 0.92 -6.18 3.80
CA PHE A 364 0.17 -7.08 2.92
C PHE A 364 1.06 -7.60 1.78
N ALA A 365 1.76 -6.70 1.09
CA ALA A 365 2.66 -7.05 -0.01
C ALA A 365 3.77 -8.03 0.38
N ARG A 366 4.33 -7.86 1.58
CA ARG A 366 5.34 -8.77 2.17
C ARG A 366 4.80 -10.17 2.44
N GLN A 367 3.55 -10.28 2.89
CA GLN A 367 2.92 -11.58 3.08
C GLN A 367 2.76 -12.29 1.74
N GLY A 368 2.39 -11.54 0.70
CA GLY A 368 2.20 -12.02 -0.66
C GLY A 368 1.06 -13.03 -0.76
N ILE A 369 0.00 -12.84 0.04
CA ILE A 369 -1.20 -13.68 0.05
C ILE A 369 -2.29 -12.88 -0.65
N TYR A 370 -2.82 -13.45 -1.72
CA TYR A 370 -3.78 -12.80 -2.59
C TYR A 370 -5.06 -13.64 -2.72
N PRO A 371 -6.24 -13.03 -2.92
CA PRO A 371 -7.48 -13.76 -3.19
C PRO A 371 -7.39 -14.61 -4.46
N GLU A 372 -8.21 -15.65 -4.59
CA GLU A 372 -8.31 -16.46 -5.81
C GLU A 372 -8.60 -15.64 -7.07
N ALA A 373 -9.28 -14.50 -6.92
CA ALA A 373 -9.62 -13.59 -8.02
C ALA A 373 -8.41 -13.11 -8.84
N ILE A 374 -7.19 -13.12 -8.29
CA ILE A 374 -5.99 -12.77 -9.09
C ILE A 374 -5.77 -13.71 -10.29
N ALA A 375 -6.39 -14.89 -10.27
CA ALA A 375 -6.31 -15.86 -11.35
C ALA A 375 -6.93 -15.39 -12.67
N ALA A 376 -7.76 -14.33 -12.67
CA ALA A 376 -8.24 -13.72 -13.90
C ALA A 376 -7.17 -12.88 -14.61
N ASN A 377 -6.24 -12.31 -13.85
CA ASN A 377 -5.18 -11.43 -14.35
C ASN A 377 -3.87 -12.17 -14.63
N LEU A 378 -3.84 -13.49 -14.39
CA LEU A 378 -2.66 -14.34 -14.53
C LEU A 378 -2.95 -15.57 -15.40
N SER A 379 -1.97 -15.97 -16.22
CA SER A 379 -2.06 -17.24 -16.95
C SER A 379 -1.95 -18.43 -16.00
N GLU A 380 -2.51 -19.58 -16.40
CA GLU A 380 -2.39 -20.85 -15.64
C GLU A 380 -0.93 -21.23 -15.38
N GLU A 381 -0.07 -21.04 -16.38
CA GLU A 381 1.36 -21.30 -16.27
C GLU A 381 2.00 -20.44 -15.18
N ARG A 382 1.69 -19.14 -15.15
CA ARG A 382 2.22 -18.21 -14.14
C ARG A 382 1.73 -18.54 -12.74
N LEU A 383 0.43 -18.84 -12.59
CA LEU A 383 -0.14 -19.26 -11.31
C LEU A 383 0.54 -20.53 -10.79
N ALA A 384 0.63 -21.57 -11.62
CA ALA A 384 1.23 -22.85 -11.25
C ALA A 384 2.72 -22.73 -10.91
N ARG A 385 3.44 -21.83 -11.58
CA ARG A 385 4.89 -21.65 -11.40
C ARG A 385 5.24 -20.74 -10.22
N PHE A 386 4.53 -19.63 -10.03
CA PHE A 386 4.91 -18.56 -9.10
C PHE A 386 4.06 -18.47 -7.85
N PHE A 387 2.93 -19.17 -7.78
CA PHE A 387 2.04 -19.16 -6.63
C PHE A 387 1.82 -20.57 -6.07
N ALA A 388 1.47 -20.63 -4.79
CA ALA A 388 0.95 -21.81 -4.11
C ALA A 388 -0.51 -21.53 -3.75
N HIS A 389 -1.40 -22.48 -4.02
CA HIS A 389 -2.80 -22.36 -3.65
C HIS A 389 -2.99 -22.92 -2.24
N GLU A 390 -3.48 -22.09 -1.32
CA GLU A 390 -3.64 -22.39 0.10
C GLU A 390 -4.98 -21.81 0.59
N ASN A 391 -5.90 -22.64 1.11
CA ASN A 391 -7.13 -22.19 1.78
C ASN A 391 -7.90 -21.06 1.04
N ASN A 392 -8.19 -21.26 -0.25
CA ASN A 392 -8.85 -20.29 -1.14
C ASN A 392 -8.09 -18.98 -1.38
N HIS A 393 -6.76 -19.01 -1.25
CA HIS A 393 -5.86 -17.89 -1.55
C HIS A 393 -4.67 -18.37 -2.39
N PHE A 394 -4.03 -17.45 -3.09
CA PHE A 394 -2.75 -17.66 -3.74
C PHE A 394 -1.64 -16.97 -2.95
N ARG A 395 -0.66 -17.75 -2.50
CA ARG A 395 0.57 -17.23 -1.88
C ARG A 395 1.69 -17.17 -2.90
N ALA A 396 2.32 -16.01 -3.06
CA ALA A 396 3.53 -15.86 -3.86
C ALA A 396 4.65 -16.76 -3.30
N ARG A 397 5.25 -17.58 -4.16
CA ARG A 397 6.32 -18.50 -3.76
C ARG A 397 7.56 -17.74 -3.33
N GLN A 398 8.32 -18.33 -2.41
CA GLN A 398 9.54 -17.73 -1.86
C GLN A 398 10.54 -17.29 -2.93
N ALA A 399 10.73 -18.10 -3.99
CA ALA A 399 11.65 -17.76 -5.09
C ALA A 399 11.33 -16.43 -5.81
N LEU A 400 10.05 -16.00 -5.79
CA LEU A 400 9.62 -14.70 -6.31
C LEU A 400 9.75 -13.61 -5.22
N ARG A 401 9.32 -13.90 -3.98
CA ARG A 401 9.38 -12.95 -2.85
C ARG A 401 10.81 -12.52 -2.51
N ASP A 402 11.77 -13.44 -2.55
CA ASP A 402 13.19 -13.16 -2.26
C ASP A 402 13.82 -12.17 -3.25
N ARG A 403 13.15 -11.84 -4.37
CA ARG A 403 13.61 -10.84 -5.33
C ARG A 403 13.16 -9.42 -4.99
N VAL A 404 12.18 -9.27 -4.10
CA VAL A 404 11.51 -7.99 -3.83
C VAL A 404 11.86 -7.50 -2.44
N LEU A 405 12.38 -6.28 -2.36
CA LEU A 405 12.63 -5.55 -1.12
C LEU A 405 11.58 -4.46 -0.96
N PHE A 406 10.66 -4.64 0.00
CA PHE A 406 9.61 -3.67 0.33
C PHE A 406 10.10 -2.62 1.34
N ALA A 407 10.07 -1.35 0.96
CA ALA A 407 10.52 -0.22 1.78
C ALA A 407 9.43 0.84 1.93
N ASN A 408 9.26 1.38 3.13
CA ASN A 408 8.50 2.62 3.31
C ASN A 408 9.40 3.77 2.83
N HIS A 409 8.97 4.48 1.78
CA HIS A 409 9.77 5.53 1.16
C HIS A 409 8.85 6.57 0.51
N ASN A 410 9.07 7.82 0.88
CA ASN A 410 8.36 8.96 0.36
C ASN A 410 9.11 9.55 -0.84
N LEU A 411 8.55 9.36 -2.04
CA LEU A 411 9.11 9.86 -3.29
C LEU A 411 9.45 11.36 -3.30
N LEU A 412 8.73 12.17 -2.51
CA LEU A 412 8.89 13.62 -2.50
C LEU A 412 9.89 14.13 -1.44
N GLN A 413 10.31 13.28 -0.51
CA GLN A 413 11.14 13.67 0.63
C GLN A 413 12.42 12.84 0.75
N ASP A 414 12.34 11.55 0.45
CA ASP A 414 13.44 10.61 0.63
C ASP A 414 14.33 10.54 -0.62
N PRO A 415 15.66 10.33 -0.44
CA PRO A 415 16.56 10.16 -1.56
C PRO A 415 16.22 8.90 -2.38
N PRO A 416 16.32 8.93 -3.73
CA PRO A 416 16.00 7.78 -4.55
C PRO A 416 17.09 6.69 -4.47
N PHE A 417 16.73 5.45 -4.77
CA PHE A 417 17.71 4.36 -4.87
C PHE A 417 18.65 4.57 -6.07
N GLY A 418 19.95 4.35 -5.88
CA GLY A 418 20.96 4.54 -6.92
C GLY A 418 21.34 3.27 -7.67
N GLY A 419 21.68 3.44 -8.96
CA GLY A 419 22.23 2.37 -9.80
C GLY A 419 21.18 1.41 -10.33
N LEU A 420 20.03 1.95 -10.74
CA LEU A 420 18.89 1.20 -11.27
C LEU A 420 18.97 1.05 -12.80
N ASP A 421 18.39 -0.02 -13.33
CA ASP A 421 18.25 -0.27 -14.77
C ASP A 421 16.85 0.10 -15.30
N LEU A 422 15.82 -0.09 -14.46
CA LEU A 422 14.42 0.20 -14.76
C LEU A 422 13.75 0.84 -13.54
N ILE A 423 12.99 1.91 -13.78
CA ILE A 423 12.04 2.47 -12.81
C ILE A 423 10.64 2.26 -13.36
N ILE A 424 9.74 1.79 -12.52
CA ILE A 424 8.31 1.67 -12.79
C ILE A 424 7.60 2.61 -11.81
N CYS A 425 6.85 3.58 -12.33
CA CYS A 425 6.09 4.53 -11.52
C CYS A 425 4.75 4.77 -12.23
N ARG A 426 3.77 3.91 -11.92
CA ARG A 426 2.47 3.88 -12.59
C ARG A 426 1.37 4.33 -11.65
N ASN A 427 0.47 5.17 -12.14
CA ASN A 427 -0.70 5.69 -11.43
C ASN A 427 -0.38 6.49 -10.16
N VAL A 428 0.85 6.99 -10.03
CA VAL A 428 1.31 7.84 -8.92
C VAL A 428 1.44 9.29 -9.39
N LEU A 429 2.14 9.52 -10.50
CA LEU A 429 2.49 10.87 -10.94
C LEU A 429 1.26 11.68 -11.33
N GLY A 430 0.21 11.04 -11.82
CA GLY A 430 -1.08 11.66 -12.10
C GLY A 430 -1.71 12.36 -10.89
N SER A 431 -1.35 12.04 -9.64
CA SER A 431 -1.88 12.79 -8.49
C SER A 431 -1.11 14.10 -8.22
N LEU A 432 0.07 14.29 -8.80
CA LEU A 432 1.01 15.37 -8.50
C LEU A 432 0.85 16.58 -9.45
N GLN A 433 1.23 17.76 -8.97
CA GLN A 433 1.32 18.97 -9.80
C GLN A 433 2.51 18.87 -10.76
N ARG A 434 2.41 19.51 -11.93
CA ARG A 434 3.42 19.45 -12.99
C ARG A 434 4.83 19.82 -12.52
N ALA A 435 4.95 20.87 -11.71
CA ALA A 435 6.24 21.30 -11.17
C ALA A 435 6.91 20.24 -10.28
N VAL A 436 6.11 19.47 -9.54
CA VAL A 436 6.59 18.36 -8.69
C VAL A 436 6.94 17.15 -9.54
N GLN A 437 6.13 16.84 -10.56
CA GLN A 437 6.43 15.77 -11.53
C GLN A 437 7.79 16.00 -12.20
N GLU A 438 8.10 17.23 -12.62
CA GLU A 438 9.40 17.58 -13.22
C GLU A 438 10.57 17.29 -12.28
N GLN A 439 10.43 17.58 -10.99
CA GLN A 439 11.45 17.28 -9.99
C GLN A 439 11.60 15.77 -9.76
N VAL A 440 10.49 15.03 -9.75
CA VAL A 440 10.49 13.56 -9.67
C VAL A 440 11.18 12.94 -10.89
N TYR A 441 10.93 13.45 -12.10
CA TYR A 441 11.62 12.98 -13.31
C TYR A 441 13.13 13.23 -13.25
N ALA A 442 13.56 14.37 -12.70
CA ALA A 442 14.99 14.63 -12.45
C ALA A 442 15.58 13.63 -11.44
N ALA A 443 14.85 13.29 -10.37
CA ALA A 443 15.25 12.27 -9.40
C ALA A 443 15.37 10.87 -10.05
N PHE A 444 14.40 10.47 -10.87
CA PHE A 444 14.44 9.21 -11.62
C PHE A 444 15.62 9.16 -12.60
N HIS A 445 15.91 10.26 -13.31
CA HIS A 445 17.04 10.32 -14.22
C HIS A 445 18.38 10.12 -13.51
N HIS A 446 18.50 10.68 -12.30
CA HIS A 446 19.66 10.48 -11.42
C HIS A 446 19.75 9.05 -10.89
N ALA A 447 18.63 8.50 -10.40
CA ALA A 447 18.52 7.17 -9.81
C ALA A 447 18.93 6.03 -10.78
N LEU A 448 18.54 6.17 -12.06
CA LEU A 448 18.99 5.28 -13.12
C LEU A 448 20.51 5.35 -13.32
N GLY A 449 21.19 6.44 -12.97
CA GLY A 449 22.65 6.54 -12.98
C GLY A 449 23.29 6.70 -14.37
N GLN A 450 24.50 7.26 -14.42
CA GLN A 450 25.17 7.65 -15.68
C GLN A 450 26.29 6.73 -16.15
N THR A 451 26.77 5.84 -15.28
CA THR A 451 28.07 5.16 -15.38
C THR A 451 28.13 4.01 -16.38
N ASP A 452 27.10 3.82 -17.19
CA ASP A 452 26.93 2.62 -18.00
C ASP A 452 26.52 2.96 -19.44
N THR A 453 27.16 2.32 -20.41
CA THR A 453 26.82 2.43 -21.84
C THR A 453 25.49 1.74 -22.18
N ARG A 454 24.92 0.99 -21.23
CA ARG A 454 23.65 0.27 -21.38
C ARG A 454 22.42 1.18 -21.32
N HIS A 455 21.38 0.78 -22.05
CA HIS A 455 20.10 1.47 -22.04
C HIS A 455 19.37 1.28 -20.70
N LYS A 456 18.72 2.35 -20.24
CA LYS A 456 17.97 2.40 -18.98
C LYS A 456 16.59 2.95 -19.25
N TYR A 457 15.61 2.50 -18.47
CA TYR A 457 14.21 2.66 -18.83
C TYR A 457 13.37 3.22 -17.68
N LEU A 458 12.32 3.94 -18.05
CA LEU A 458 11.27 4.43 -17.17
C LEU A 458 9.93 3.93 -17.74
N PHE A 459 9.12 3.30 -16.90
CA PHE A 459 7.79 2.80 -17.28
C PHE A 459 6.73 3.54 -16.45
N LEU A 460 5.85 4.29 -17.13
CA LEU A 460 4.79 5.08 -16.51
C LEU A 460 3.40 4.50 -16.79
N GLY A 461 2.38 4.97 -16.09
CA GLY A 461 0.99 4.63 -16.36
C GLY A 461 0.41 5.46 -17.50
N ALA A 462 -0.63 4.97 -18.17
CA ALA A 462 -1.29 5.72 -19.25
C ALA A 462 -1.86 7.05 -18.74
N THR A 463 -2.37 7.09 -17.51
CA THR A 463 -2.92 8.30 -16.87
C THR A 463 -1.85 9.29 -16.40
N ASP A 464 -0.59 8.87 -16.33
CA ASP A 464 0.53 9.72 -15.91
C ASP A 464 1.09 10.55 -17.07
N VAL A 465 0.73 10.19 -18.30
CA VAL A 465 1.09 10.90 -19.52
C VAL A 465 -0.13 11.71 -19.98
N ALA A 466 0.08 13.00 -20.25
CA ALA A 466 -1.03 13.92 -20.55
C ALA A 466 -1.65 13.72 -21.94
N ASP A 467 -0.90 13.11 -22.87
CA ASP A 467 -1.24 12.99 -24.28
C ASP A 467 -1.43 11.52 -24.69
N GLU A 468 -2.26 11.27 -25.71
CA GLU A 468 -2.52 9.92 -26.27
C GLU A 468 -1.25 9.27 -26.86
N GLU A 469 -0.32 10.08 -27.36
CA GLU A 469 1.02 9.63 -27.76
C GLU A 469 2.07 10.12 -26.75
N PRO A 470 2.91 9.23 -26.20
CA PRO A 470 3.93 9.63 -25.24
C PRO A 470 4.96 10.57 -25.88
N ALA A 471 4.98 11.83 -25.45
CA ALA A 471 5.99 12.81 -25.84
C ALA A 471 7.27 12.67 -24.99
N ALA A 472 8.38 13.22 -25.48
CA ALA A 472 9.62 13.27 -24.70
C ALA A 472 9.41 14.00 -23.36
N ILE A 473 10.03 13.49 -22.29
CA ILE A 473 9.91 14.09 -20.95
C ILE A 473 11.05 15.08 -20.76
N HIS A 474 10.67 16.31 -20.41
CA HIS A 474 11.59 17.43 -20.26
C HIS A 474 11.77 17.88 -18.81
N TYR A 475 12.92 18.50 -18.55
CA TYR A 475 13.17 19.32 -17.36
C TYR A 475 13.77 20.66 -17.82
N GLY A 476 12.96 21.72 -17.78
CA GLY A 476 13.24 22.95 -18.53
C GLY A 476 13.43 22.64 -20.01
N ASP A 477 14.52 23.12 -20.62
CA ASP A 477 14.82 22.91 -22.04
C ASP A 477 15.50 21.57 -22.35
N ARG A 478 15.70 20.69 -21.36
CA ARG A 478 16.47 19.44 -21.50
C ARG A 478 15.55 18.23 -21.63
N VAL A 479 15.88 17.32 -22.55
CA VAL A 479 15.17 16.04 -22.70
C VAL A 479 15.79 14.98 -21.80
N LEU A 480 15.05 14.51 -20.80
CA LEU A 480 15.50 13.49 -19.87
C LEU A 480 15.24 12.07 -20.38
N PHE A 481 14.05 11.88 -20.96
CA PHE A 481 13.57 10.59 -21.42
C PHE A 481 12.93 10.72 -22.80
N GLU A 482 13.20 9.74 -23.66
CA GLU A 482 12.59 9.61 -24.98
C GLU A 482 11.64 8.42 -25.00
N PRO A 483 10.44 8.54 -25.59
CA PRO A 483 9.53 7.42 -25.72
C PRO A 483 10.15 6.32 -26.59
N LEU A 484 9.91 5.06 -26.22
CA LEU A 484 10.16 3.92 -27.10
C LEU A 484 9.07 3.86 -28.18
N ALA A 485 9.43 3.35 -29.36
CA ALA A 485 8.49 3.23 -30.46
C ALA A 485 7.29 2.33 -30.10
N GLY A 486 6.08 2.87 -30.22
CA GLY A 486 4.83 2.23 -29.82
C GLY A 486 3.92 3.20 -29.07
N THR A 487 2.70 2.77 -28.77
CA THR A 487 1.67 3.59 -28.08
C THR A 487 1.69 3.42 -26.56
N HIS A 488 2.79 2.92 -25.99
CA HIS A 488 2.89 2.62 -24.56
C HIS A 488 3.81 3.61 -23.86
N PRO A 489 3.50 4.03 -22.62
CA PRO A 489 4.28 5.00 -21.83
C PRO A 489 5.58 4.42 -21.26
N ILE A 490 6.42 3.84 -22.12
CA ILE A 490 7.75 3.32 -21.81
C ILE A 490 8.78 4.24 -22.43
N PHE A 491 9.73 4.70 -21.63
CA PHE A 491 10.72 5.67 -22.03
C PHE A 491 12.13 5.16 -21.82
N ARG A 492 13.04 5.57 -22.70
CA ARG A 492 14.48 5.35 -22.60
C ARG A 492 15.14 6.61 -22.06
N ARG A 493 15.99 6.44 -21.06
CA ARG A 493 16.83 7.51 -20.49
C ARG A 493 17.78 8.05 -21.55
N ARG A 494 17.90 9.38 -21.63
CA ARG A 494 18.93 10.06 -22.44
C ARG A 494 20.22 10.27 -21.65
N PRO A 495 21.40 9.96 -22.24
CA PRO A 495 22.68 10.33 -21.66
C PRO A 495 22.87 11.85 -21.77
N GLN A 496 22.65 12.57 -20.68
CA GLN A 496 22.85 14.01 -20.57
C GLN A 496 23.57 14.35 -19.26
N ALA A 497 24.25 15.50 -19.22
CA ALA A 497 24.99 15.98 -18.04
C ALA A 497 24.10 16.05 -16.79
N SER A 498 24.70 15.77 -15.64
CA SER A 498 24.08 15.74 -14.31
C SER A 498 23.20 16.96 -14.05
N ILE A 499 21.97 16.70 -13.60
CA ILE A 499 21.02 17.73 -13.20
C ILE A 499 21.16 17.90 -11.69
N PRO A 500 21.30 19.12 -11.17
CA PRO A 500 21.29 19.34 -9.73
C PRO A 500 19.93 18.93 -9.16
N LEU A 501 19.93 17.95 -8.25
CA LEU A 501 18.74 17.51 -7.54
C LEU A 501 18.27 18.64 -6.62
N ARG A 502 17.01 19.05 -6.75
CA ARG A 502 16.30 19.90 -5.78
C ARG A 502 15.14 19.09 -5.24
N TYR A 503 15.13 18.85 -3.93
CA TYR A 503 14.07 18.07 -3.29
C TYR A 503 12.81 18.93 -3.10
N PRO A 504 11.61 18.44 -3.48
CA PRO A 504 10.38 19.24 -3.55
C PRO A 504 9.91 19.88 -2.24
N LEU A 505 10.12 19.23 -1.09
CA LEU A 505 9.44 19.58 0.15
C LEU A 505 10.33 19.42 1.38
N GLN A 506 11.34 20.27 1.52
CA GLN A 506 11.84 20.65 2.84
C GLN A 506 11.03 21.87 3.29
N SER A 507 9.94 21.66 4.02
CA SER A 507 9.20 22.79 4.60
C SER A 507 9.87 23.24 5.91
N PRO A 508 10.11 24.54 6.13
CA PRO A 508 10.59 25.07 7.40
C PRO A 508 9.50 24.92 8.46
N ALA A 509 9.87 24.44 9.65
CA ALA A 509 8.93 24.13 10.73
C ALA A 509 8.05 25.35 11.10
N HIS A 510 6.74 25.13 11.16
CA HIS A 510 5.70 26.10 11.53
C HIS A 510 5.92 26.68 12.94
N SER A 511 5.98 28.01 13.03
CA SER A 511 5.81 28.75 14.29
C SER A 511 4.31 29.01 14.53
N SER A 512 3.78 28.44 15.60
CA SER A 512 2.43 28.73 16.09
C SER A 512 2.38 30.14 16.69
N THR A 513 1.46 30.95 16.18
CA THR A 513 1.17 32.32 16.64
C THR A 513 0.40 32.34 17.96
N GLY A 514 0.75 33.28 18.84
CA GLY A 514 0.01 33.63 20.06
C GLY A 514 -0.31 35.13 20.08
N ASN A 515 -1.61 35.42 20.09
CA ASN A 515 -2.30 36.71 19.97
C ASN A 515 -1.80 37.91 20.83
N ALA A 516 -1.83 39.11 20.23
CA ALA A 516 -2.46 40.31 20.82
C ALA A 516 -2.77 41.38 19.74
N SER A 517 -4.05 41.74 19.59
CA SER A 517 -4.60 42.86 18.80
C SER A 517 -4.68 44.16 19.66
N PRO A 518 -5.32 45.27 19.22
CA PRO A 518 -5.34 45.99 17.93
C PRO A 518 -5.10 47.53 18.10
N ALA A 519 -4.75 48.27 17.03
CA ALA A 519 -5.19 49.68 16.83
C ALA A 519 -4.84 50.26 15.44
N ALA A 520 -5.90 50.46 14.65
CA ALA A 520 -6.21 51.58 13.73
C ALA A 520 -5.12 52.36 12.96
N ALA A 521 -5.28 52.35 11.62
CA ALA A 521 -5.57 53.51 10.75
C ALA A 521 -4.64 53.73 9.52
N ILE A 522 -5.25 53.47 8.35
CA ILE A 522 -5.21 54.24 7.08
C ILE A 522 -3.92 54.24 6.24
N GLY A 523 -4.06 53.79 4.98
CA GLY A 523 -3.26 54.29 3.85
C GLY A 523 -2.79 53.20 2.88
N GLN A 524 -3.45 53.08 1.74
CA GLN A 524 -3.06 52.19 0.65
C GLN A 524 -1.77 52.68 -0.03
N THR A 525 -0.72 51.87 0.00
CA THR A 525 0.30 51.72 -1.05
C THR A 525 0.96 50.35 -0.89
N ALA A 526 1.08 49.59 -1.98
CA ALA A 526 1.76 48.29 -1.99
C ALA A 526 3.21 48.40 -1.45
N PRO A 527 3.68 47.47 -0.60
CA PRO A 527 5.10 47.31 -0.36
C PRO A 527 5.64 45.95 -0.80
N ALA A 528 6.83 46.05 -1.40
CA ALA A 528 7.93 45.11 -1.50
C ALA A 528 7.88 43.88 -0.58
N ALA A 529 8.34 42.76 -1.14
CA ALA A 529 8.74 41.54 -0.44
C ALA A 529 9.42 41.87 0.89
N ALA A 530 8.71 41.62 1.99
CA ALA A 530 9.27 41.70 3.33
C ALA A 530 10.28 40.56 3.48
N GLN A 531 11.56 40.89 3.31
CA GLN A 531 12.65 40.17 3.95
C GLN A 531 12.30 40.05 5.43
N GLN A 532 11.87 38.87 5.87
CA GLN A 532 11.92 38.51 7.28
C GLN A 532 13.39 38.57 7.68
N GLN A 533 13.77 39.65 8.36
CA GLN A 533 15.06 39.74 9.00
C GLN A 533 15.13 38.58 9.99
N ALA A 534 15.94 37.58 9.65
CA ALA A 534 16.31 36.51 10.56
C ALA A 534 16.76 37.16 11.88
N THR A 535 16.33 36.60 13.01
CA THR A 535 16.75 37.14 14.30
C THR A 535 18.28 37.19 14.35
N PRO A 536 18.91 38.14 15.07
CA PRO A 536 20.36 38.18 15.17
C PRO A 536 20.93 36.84 15.63
N GLU A 537 20.22 36.09 16.47
CA GLU A 537 20.59 34.76 16.95
C GLU A 537 20.45 33.67 15.89
N GLU A 538 19.39 33.67 15.08
CA GLU A 538 19.24 32.72 13.96
C GLU A 538 20.18 33.03 12.80
N THR A 539 20.38 34.32 12.48
CA THR A 539 21.39 34.75 11.52
C THR A 539 22.78 34.38 12.01
N HIS A 540 23.07 34.57 13.30
CA HIS A 540 24.34 34.15 13.90
C HIS A 540 24.49 32.63 13.85
N ARG A 541 23.46 31.84 14.16
CA ARG A 541 23.50 30.37 14.09
C ARG A 541 23.67 29.87 12.65
N LEU A 542 22.97 30.46 11.69
CA LEU A 542 23.09 30.12 10.26
C LEU A 542 24.47 30.50 9.71
N LEU A 543 25.00 31.67 10.08
CA LEU A 543 26.37 32.06 9.75
C LEU A 543 27.40 31.15 10.43
N LEU A 544 27.14 30.66 11.64
CA LEU A 544 27.99 29.66 12.30
C LEU A 544 27.92 28.29 11.61
N GLU A 545 26.77 27.89 11.05
CA GLU A 545 26.64 26.67 10.25
C GLU A 545 27.31 26.80 8.87
N GLU A 546 27.27 27.98 8.26
CA GLU A 546 27.89 28.28 6.97
C GLU A 546 29.41 28.47 7.07
N LEU A 547 29.90 29.04 8.18
CA LEU A 547 31.33 29.30 8.44
C LEU A 547 32.00 28.20 9.28
N GLY A 548 31.22 27.31 9.89
CA GLY A 548 31.71 26.26 10.79
C GLY A 548 32.38 25.10 10.03
N PRO A 549 33.40 24.46 10.63
CA PRO A 549 33.98 23.27 10.03
C PRO A 549 32.94 22.14 9.96
N PRO A 550 33.07 21.20 9.01
CA PRO A 550 32.18 20.05 8.92
C PRO A 550 32.11 19.31 10.25
N SER A 551 30.90 19.08 10.74
CA SER A 551 30.69 18.63 12.13
C SER A 551 29.49 17.72 12.30
N LEU A 552 29.50 16.98 13.41
CA LEU A 552 28.49 15.97 13.72
C LEU A 552 28.32 15.84 15.23
N LEU A 553 27.09 15.71 15.71
CA LEU A 553 26.78 15.49 17.12
C LEU A 553 26.41 14.03 17.37
N VAL A 554 27.03 13.38 18.36
CA VAL A 554 26.71 12.01 18.79
C VAL A 554 26.33 11.91 20.26
N ASP A 555 25.62 10.82 20.60
CA ASP A 555 25.44 10.36 21.99
C ASP A 555 26.58 9.44 22.46
N GLU A 556 26.51 9.01 23.73
CA GLU A 556 27.46 8.09 24.37
C GLU A 556 27.49 6.67 23.76
N HIS A 557 26.48 6.31 22.96
CA HIS A 557 26.38 5.05 22.22
C HIS A 557 26.83 5.21 20.76
N TYR A 558 27.42 6.36 20.41
CA TYR A 558 27.91 6.73 19.07
C TYR A 558 26.82 6.91 18.01
N HIS A 559 25.56 7.08 18.42
CA HIS A 559 24.50 7.38 17.48
C HIS A 559 24.55 8.84 17.04
N VAL A 560 24.43 9.07 15.74
CA VAL A 560 24.34 10.39 15.15
C VAL A 560 23.01 11.05 15.54
N LEU A 561 23.10 12.21 16.21
CA LEU A 561 21.95 13.05 16.58
C LEU A 561 21.73 14.20 15.61
N HIS A 562 22.81 14.77 15.07
CA HIS A 562 22.75 15.92 14.16
C HIS A 562 23.97 15.98 13.24
N LEU A 563 23.77 16.46 12.00
CA LEU A 563 24.77 16.54 10.93
C LEU A 563 24.85 17.97 10.40
N SER A 564 26.05 18.52 10.24
CA SER A 564 26.23 19.75 9.46
C SER A 564 26.11 19.46 7.97
N ALA A 565 25.64 20.44 7.18
CA ALA A 565 25.43 20.27 5.74
C ALA A 565 26.71 19.84 4.97
N SER A 566 27.89 20.19 5.48
CA SER A 566 29.20 19.95 4.85
C SER A 566 29.90 18.65 5.30
N VAL A 567 29.35 17.93 6.28
CA VAL A 567 29.98 16.71 6.84
C VAL A 567 29.81 15.47 5.98
N GLY A 568 28.85 15.48 5.06
CA GLY A 568 28.47 14.32 4.24
C GLY A 568 29.63 13.68 3.47
N ARG A 569 30.63 14.46 3.05
CA ARG A 569 31.82 13.96 2.34
C ARG A 569 32.73 13.04 3.16
N PHE A 570 32.64 13.10 4.50
CA PHE A 570 33.41 12.22 5.40
C PHE A 570 32.64 10.96 5.81
N LEU A 571 31.39 10.84 5.35
CA LEU A 571 30.50 9.75 5.69
C LEU A 571 30.27 8.83 4.48
N ARG A 572 30.21 7.52 4.74
CA ARG A 572 29.83 6.48 3.79
C ARG A 572 28.74 5.63 4.41
N VAL A 573 27.66 5.38 3.67
CA VAL A 573 26.63 4.43 4.09
C VAL A 573 27.16 3.01 3.83
N PRO A 574 27.36 2.16 4.85
CA PRO A 574 27.75 0.78 4.65
C PRO A 574 26.60 -0.01 3.99
N GLY A 575 26.93 -0.99 3.13
CA GLY A 575 25.92 -1.91 2.61
C GLY A 575 25.43 -2.85 3.72
N GLY A 576 24.10 -2.96 3.92
CA GLY A 576 23.51 -3.79 4.96
C GLY A 576 22.32 -3.11 5.66
N ALA A 577 22.03 -3.54 6.89
CA ALA A 577 21.02 -2.90 7.73
C ALA A 577 21.38 -1.43 8.03
N LEU A 578 20.39 -0.53 8.00
CA LEU A 578 20.58 0.87 8.38
C LEU A 578 21.12 0.98 9.81
N THR A 579 22.17 1.77 9.99
CA THR A 579 22.81 2.02 11.28
C THR A 579 23.00 3.51 11.49
N SER A 580 22.74 3.97 12.71
CA SER A 580 23.00 5.34 13.16
C SER A 580 24.38 5.49 13.82
N ASP A 581 25.17 4.41 13.90
CA ASP A 581 26.49 4.39 14.56
C ASP A 581 27.56 5.09 13.70
N ILE A 582 28.12 6.18 14.21
CA ILE A 582 29.10 6.98 13.47
C ILE A 582 30.38 6.19 13.13
N THR A 583 30.77 5.22 13.95
CA THR A 583 31.98 4.41 13.70
C THR A 583 31.82 3.52 12.45
N ARG A 584 30.57 3.24 12.04
CA ARG A 584 30.24 2.49 10.82
C ARG A 584 29.90 3.39 9.64
N LEU A 585 29.52 4.63 9.92
CA LEU A 585 29.15 5.63 8.91
C LEU A 585 30.33 6.46 8.41
N VAL A 586 31.52 6.43 9.02
CA VAL A 586 32.72 7.08 8.47
C VAL A 586 33.50 6.17 7.52
N HIS A 587 34.36 6.77 6.69
CA HIS A 587 35.35 6.06 5.86
C HIS A 587 36.16 5.04 6.68
N THR A 588 36.45 3.88 6.07
CA THR A 588 37.05 2.72 6.74
C THR A 588 38.39 3.05 7.42
N GLU A 589 39.13 3.99 6.84
CA GLU A 589 40.41 4.50 7.34
C GLU A 589 40.27 5.27 8.66
N LEU A 590 39.12 5.92 8.90
CA LEU A 590 38.85 6.73 10.10
C LEU A 590 38.24 5.94 11.26
N GLN A 591 37.70 4.74 11.02
CA GLN A 591 36.87 4.02 12.00
C GLN A 591 37.62 3.73 13.32
N GLN A 592 38.84 3.18 13.22
CA GLN A 592 39.62 2.77 14.41
C GLN A 592 40.06 3.97 15.24
N GLU A 593 40.48 5.05 14.58
CA GLU A 593 41.01 6.21 15.27
C GLU A 593 39.87 7.06 15.86
N LEU A 594 38.75 7.20 15.14
CA LEU A 594 37.53 7.84 15.66
C LEU A 594 36.98 7.12 16.90
N GLN A 595 36.91 5.78 16.88
CA GLN A 595 36.43 5.01 18.02
C GLN A 595 37.29 5.25 19.26
N ARG A 596 38.63 5.20 19.13
CA ARG A 596 39.56 5.50 20.24
C ARG A 596 39.38 6.91 20.79
N THR A 597 39.20 7.89 19.92
CA THR A 597 39.05 9.29 20.32
C THR A 597 37.70 9.56 20.98
N LEU A 598 36.63 8.87 20.55
CA LEU A 598 35.33 8.91 21.20
C LEU A 598 35.37 8.24 22.58
N ASP A 599 35.95 7.05 22.69
CA ASP A 599 36.16 6.33 23.96
C ASP A 599 36.89 7.23 24.98
N HIS A 600 37.99 7.86 24.56
CA HIS A 600 38.75 8.76 25.41
C HIS A 600 37.94 10.01 25.80
N ALA A 601 37.24 10.64 24.86
CA ALA A 601 36.46 11.85 25.12
C ALA A 601 35.30 11.61 26.09
N PHE A 602 34.56 10.51 25.95
CA PHE A 602 33.47 10.16 26.85
C PHE A 602 33.96 9.68 28.21
N THR A 603 35.08 8.96 28.28
CA THR A 603 35.65 8.47 29.55
C THR A 603 36.29 9.58 30.37
N THR A 604 37.04 10.48 29.73
CA THR A 604 37.78 11.55 30.42
C THR A 604 37.00 12.85 30.55
N GLY A 605 35.95 13.04 29.75
CA GLY A 605 35.22 14.30 29.66
C GLY A 605 36.05 15.46 29.10
N GLN A 606 37.18 15.16 28.44
CA GLN A 606 38.10 16.14 27.86
C GLN A 606 38.10 16.07 26.32
N ASN A 607 38.40 17.20 25.69
CA ASN A 607 38.58 17.27 24.24
C ASN A 607 39.66 16.29 23.80
N SER A 608 39.38 15.52 22.75
CA SER A 608 40.26 14.47 22.26
C SER A 608 40.47 14.64 20.76
N TYR A 609 41.68 14.35 20.28
CA TYR A 609 42.08 14.59 18.89
C TYR A 609 42.62 13.30 18.26
N THR A 610 42.43 13.15 16.96
CA THR A 610 43.11 12.10 16.18
C THR A 610 44.40 12.64 15.59
N LYS A 611 45.36 11.74 15.33
CA LYS A 611 46.44 12.06 14.38
C LYS A 611 45.84 12.21 12.97
N PRO A 612 46.46 12.97 12.05
CA PRO A 612 45.98 13.06 10.67
C PRO A 612 45.99 11.67 10.01
N VAL A 613 44.85 11.22 9.53
CA VAL A 613 44.66 9.95 8.82
C VAL A 613 44.46 10.22 7.34
N LEU A 614 45.15 9.51 6.46
CA LEU A 614 44.96 9.65 5.01
C LEU A 614 43.65 8.98 4.60
N VAL A 615 42.74 9.73 3.98
CA VAL A 615 41.40 9.28 3.56
C VAL A 615 41.20 9.60 2.08
N GLN A 616 40.61 8.67 1.35
CA GLN A 616 40.17 8.89 -0.04
C GLN A 616 38.85 9.66 -0.06
N LEU A 617 38.89 10.95 -0.42
CA LEU A 617 37.75 11.86 -0.51
C LEU A 617 37.63 12.40 -1.94
N ASP A 618 36.46 12.25 -2.58
CA ASP A 618 36.14 12.84 -3.89
C ASP A 618 37.27 12.66 -4.95
N ASP A 619 37.79 11.44 -5.06
CA ASP A 619 38.89 11.00 -5.94
C ASP A 619 40.32 11.51 -5.60
N THR A 620 40.53 12.10 -4.42
CA THR A 620 41.85 12.53 -3.91
C THR A 620 42.18 11.95 -2.53
N VAL A 621 43.46 11.64 -2.26
CA VAL A 621 43.91 11.24 -0.91
C VAL A 621 44.27 12.49 -0.12
N GLN A 622 43.59 12.75 0.99
CA GLN A 622 43.83 13.91 1.85
C GLN A 622 44.00 13.48 3.32
N PRO A 623 44.89 14.12 4.09
CA PRO A 623 44.97 13.89 5.53
C PRO A 623 43.79 14.56 6.24
N VAL A 624 43.11 13.80 7.10
CA VAL A 624 41.96 14.23 7.87
C VAL A 624 42.26 14.09 9.36
N ALA A 625 42.08 15.16 10.12
CA ALA A 625 42.14 15.15 11.57
C ALA A 625 40.74 15.39 12.17
N LEU A 626 40.46 14.74 13.29
CA LEU A 626 39.18 14.81 13.98
C LEU A 626 39.40 15.41 15.37
N LEU A 627 38.48 16.28 15.79
CA LEU A 627 38.36 16.76 17.16
C LEU A 627 37.02 16.31 17.72
N VAL A 628 37.07 15.59 18.84
CA VAL A 628 35.89 15.19 19.61
C VAL A 628 35.82 16.03 20.88
N GLN A 629 34.80 16.86 20.98
CA GLN A 629 34.56 17.74 22.11
C GLN A 629 33.32 17.24 22.89
N PRO A 630 33.49 16.67 24.09
CA PRO A 630 32.37 16.24 24.91
C PRO A 630 31.62 17.44 25.50
N SER A 631 30.30 17.40 25.45
CA SER A 631 29.42 18.37 26.10
C SER A 631 29.29 18.05 27.59
N ARG A 632 29.50 19.07 28.44
CA ARG A 632 29.38 18.94 29.91
C ARG A 632 27.95 18.70 30.40
N GLN A 633 26.96 18.84 29.52
CA GLN A 633 25.57 18.53 29.81
C GLN A 633 25.08 17.51 28.78
N GLN A 634 24.55 16.37 29.26
CA GLN A 634 23.78 15.37 28.52
C GLN A 634 24.53 14.25 27.74
N GLY A 635 25.77 13.88 28.08
CA GLY A 635 26.39 12.66 27.52
C GLY A 635 26.50 12.68 25.99
N ARG A 636 26.83 13.84 25.42
CA ARG A 636 26.97 14.05 23.97
C ARG A 636 28.36 14.51 23.62
N ALA A 637 28.81 14.25 22.40
CA ALA A 637 30.06 14.79 21.89
C ALA A 637 29.88 15.39 20.49
N LEU A 638 30.50 16.55 20.27
CA LEU A 638 30.60 17.19 18.96
C LEU A 638 31.90 16.75 18.30
N ILE A 639 31.79 16.20 17.09
CA ILE A 639 32.92 15.80 16.25
C ILE A 639 33.11 16.88 15.18
N LEU A 640 34.33 17.36 14.99
CA LEU A 640 34.74 18.31 13.96
C LEU A 640 35.76 17.66 13.04
N PHE A 641 35.60 17.84 11.72
CA PHE A 641 36.45 17.26 10.69
C PHE A 641 37.31 18.35 10.03
N PHE A 642 38.62 18.13 10.00
CA PHE A 642 39.59 19.02 9.36
C PHE A 642 40.31 18.26 8.25
N ALA A 643 40.18 18.71 7.00
CA ALA A 643 40.85 18.16 5.83
C ALA A 643 41.60 19.26 5.08
N GLY A 644 42.87 19.05 4.76
CA GLY A 644 43.74 20.05 4.13
C GLY A 644 45.20 19.59 4.02
N GLU A 645 46.11 20.43 3.54
CA GLU A 645 47.55 20.09 3.49
C GLU A 645 48.13 20.02 4.92
N SER A 646 49.16 19.19 5.15
CA SER A 646 49.71 18.92 6.50
C SER A 646 50.16 20.19 7.26
N THR A 647 50.42 21.29 6.57
CA THR A 647 50.73 22.62 7.12
C THR A 647 49.51 23.32 7.72
N GLU A 648 48.31 23.14 7.18
CA GLU A 648 47.07 23.79 7.69
C GLU A 648 46.55 23.09 8.96
N ILE A 649 46.73 21.77 9.07
CA ILE A 649 46.33 20.98 10.25
C ILE A 649 47.25 21.26 11.45
N ALA A 650 48.48 21.71 11.21
CA ALA A 650 49.46 22.06 12.25
C ALA A 650 49.17 23.40 12.96
N HIS A 651 48.29 24.25 12.41
CA HIS A 651 47.96 25.58 12.93
C HIS A 651 46.67 25.65 13.76
N LEU A 652 45.97 24.52 13.97
CA LEU A 652 44.87 24.45 14.92
C LEU A 652 45.40 24.74 16.34
N PRO A 653 44.62 25.40 17.22
CA PRO A 653 45.01 25.67 18.60
C PRO A 653 45.00 24.35 19.41
N ILE A 654 45.98 23.49 19.15
CA ILE A 654 46.20 22.21 19.80
C ILE A 654 47.07 22.47 21.02
N ASN A 655 46.48 23.03 22.07
CA ASN A 655 47.07 22.94 23.40
C ASN A 655 46.66 21.59 24.00
N THR A 656 47.66 20.78 24.34
CA THR A 656 47.62 19.45 24.97
C THR A 656 47.22 18.28 24.04
N PHE A 657 48.21 17.72 23.33
CA PHE A 657 48.31 16.26 23.31
C PHE A 657 48.56 15.81 24.76
N PRO A 658 47.97 14.72 25.26
CA PRO A 658 48.38 14.15 26.54
C PRO A 658 49.82 13.66 26.40
N SER A 659 50.76 14.51 26.78
CA SER A 659 52.18 14.21 26.90
C SER A 659 52.49 13.72 28.31
N ASP A 660 51.73 12.73 28.79
CA ASP A 660 51.95 12.09 30.10
C ASP A 660 51.98 10.56 29.94
N VAL A 661 52.95 10.07 29.18
CA VAL A 661 53.59 8.76 29.46
C VAL A 661 55.11 8.78 29.18
N GLU A 662 55.73 9.95 28.96
CA GLU A 662 57.18 10.08 28.74
C GLU A 662 57.93 10.73 29.93
N GLY A 663 57.33 10.73 31.12
CA GLY A 663 57.92 11.23 32.37
C GLY A 663 58.84 10.25 33.11
N GLU A 664 58.85 8.95 32.77
CA GLU A 664 59.72 7.94 33.39
C GLU A 664 60.82 7.44 32.44
N LEU A 665 61.33 8.33 31.58
CA LEU A 665 62.51 8.06 30.75
C LEU A 665 63.59 9.17 30.82
N ALA A 666 63.58 9.97 31.89
CA ALA A 666 64.58 11.02 32.11
C ALA A 666 65.72 10.63 33.08
N GLY A 667 65.74 9.40 33.60
CA GLY A 667 66.79 8.97 34.51
C GLY A 667 66.94 7.46 34.55
N GLU A 668 67.54 6.87 33.50
CA GLU A 668 68.31 5.62 33.52
C GLU A 668 68.57 5.11 32.08
N LEU A 669 69.13 5.95 31.20
CA LEU A 669 69.83 5.50 30.00
C LEU A 669 71.07 6.37 29.77
N ALA A 670 71.85 6.53 30.85
CA ALA A 670 73.29 6.42 30.68
C ALA A 670 73.58 4.92 30.65
N ASP A 671 74.17 4.48 29.54
CA ASP A 671 74.80 3.18 29.32
C ASP A 671 73.94 1.99 28.82
N ALA A 672 74.39 1.53 27.65
CA ALA A 672 74.52 0.14 27.22
C ALA A 672 73.29 -0.63 26.68
N GLU A 673 73.28 -0.75 25.34
CA GLU A 673 73.21 -2.00 24.55
C GLU A 673 72.06 -3.03 24.79
N GLY A 674 71.25 -3.23 23.75
CA GLY A 674 70.68 -4.55 23.41
C GLY A 674 69.14 -4.69 23.45
N LYS A 675 68.55 -5.09 22.31
CA LYS A 675 67.11 -5.41 22.10
C LYS A 675 66.50 -6.33 23.20
N PRO A 676 65.22 -6.17 23.60
CA PRO A 676 64.12 -6.87 22.89
C PRO A 676 62.74 -6.16 22.92
N SER A 677 62.41 -5.37 21.88
CA SER A 677 61.05 -4.81 21.68
C SER A 677 60.03 -5.83 21.10
N ALA A 678 60.52 -6.92 20.48
CA ALA A 678 59.66 -7.91 19.84
C ALA A 678 58.96 -8.85 20.84
N ALA A 679 59.61 -9.22 21.95
CA ALA A 679 59.06 -10.19 22.90
C ALA A 679 57.83 -9.67 23.66
N LEU A 680 57.85 -8.41 24.07
CA LEU A 680 56.73 -7.74 24.74
C LEU A 680 55.54 -7.52 23.80
N THR A 681 55.80 -7.16 22.54
CA THR A 681 54.77 -6.99 21.51
C THR A 681 54.08 -8.32 21.16
N ILE A 682 54.87 -9.40 21.02
CA ILE A 682 54.35 -10.76 20.77
C ILE A 682 53.54 -11.25 21.97
N SER A 683 53.98 -10.97 23.20
CA SER A 683 53.24 -11.33 24.42
C SER A 683 51.87 -10.63 24.48
N ARG A 684 51.82 -9.31 24.21
CA ARG A 684 50.56 -8.54 24.17
C ARG A 684 49.61 -9.00 23.06
N LEU A 685 50.12 -9.33 21.87
CA LEU A 685 49.29 -9.85 20.78
C LEU A 685 48.72 -11.23 21.10
N ARG A 686 49.52 -12.11 21.74
CA ARG A 686 49.04 -13.43 22.20
C ARG A 686 47.97 -13.31 23.27
N GLN A 687 48.11 -12.36 24.18
CA GLN A 687 47.12 -12.13 25.24
C GLN A 687 45.80 -11.58 24.70
N ARG A 688 45.86 -10.73 23.66
CA ARG A 688 44.67 -10.25 22.92
C ARG A 688 43.99 -11.35 22.10
N LEU A 689 44.77 -12.21 21.42
CA LEU A 689 44.23 -13.37 20.70
C LEU A 689 43.53 -14.33 21.67
N ALA A 690 44.15 -14.65 22.81
CA ALA A 690 43.53 -15.52 23.81
C ALA A 690 42.22 -14.94 24.38
N ALA A 691 42.15 -13.63 24.62
CA ALA A 691 40.93 -12.97 25.07
C ALA A 691 39.84 -12.94 23.98
N PHE A 692 40.23 -12.75 22.72
CA PHE A 692 39.31 -12.79 21.58
C PHE A 692 38.78 -14.21 21.33
N ASP A 693 39.64 -15.22 21.39
CA ASP A 693 39.27 -16.63 21.21
C ASP A 693 38.33 -17.10 22.33
N PHE A 694 38.55 -16.65 23.58
CA PHE A 694 37.65 -16.95 24.70
C PHE A 694 36.27 -16.29 24.50
N GLY A 695 36.23 -15.02 24.10
CA GLY A 695 34.97 -14.33 23.79
C GLY A 695 34.23 -14.95 22.60
N HIS A 696 34.97 -15.40 21.58
CA HIS A 696 34.39 -16.08 20.42
C HIS A 696 33.83 -17.46 20.78
N ALA A 697 34.53 -18.22 21.62
CA ALA A 697 34.03 -19.50 22.13
C ALA A 697 32.76 -19.33 22.98
N ALA A 698 32.70 -18.30 23.83
CA ALA A 698 31.49 -17.98 24.60
C ALA A 698 30.30 -17.63 23.69
N LEU A 699 30.52 -16.77 22.67
CA LEU A 699 29.48 -16.39 21.72
C LEU A 699 29.00 -17.58 20.86
N VAL A 700 29.92 -18.46 20.45
CA VAL A 700 29.59 -19.68 19.70
C VAL A 700 28.77 -20.64 20.55
N GLU A 701 29.07 -20.76 21.84
CA GLU A 701 28.29 -21.61 22.73
C GLU A 701 26.92 -21.02 23.03
N GLU A 702 26.80 -19.70 23.23
CA GLU A 702 25.51 -19.01 23.34
C GLU A 702 24.65 -19.19 22.08
N LEU A 703 25.25 -19.08 20.89
CA LEU A 703 24.57 -19.34 19.62
C LEU A 703 24.13 -20.80 19.50
N ARG A 704 24.94 -21.77 19.98
CA ARG A 704 24.54 -23.18 19.98
C ARG A 704 23.38 -23.44 20.92
N THR A 705 23.38 -22.87 22.12
CA THR A 705 22.26 -22.98 23.06
C THR A 705 20.99 -22.35 22.49
N ALA A 706 21.07 -21.16 21.91
CA ALA A 706 19.92 -20.52 21.27
C ALA A 706 19.39 -21.33 20.07
N ASN A 707 20.28 -21.95 19.30
CA ASN A 707 19.89 -22.79 18.18
C ASN A 707 19.26 -24.13 18.65
N ALA A 708 19.76 -24.70 19.75
CA ALA A 708 19.16 -25.89 20.38
C ALA A 708 17.76 -25.59 20.96
N GLU A 709 17.57 -24.42 21.58
CA GLU A 709 16.25 -23.97 22.04
C GLU A 709 15.28 -23.76 20.88
N LEU A 710 15.74 -23.13 19.78
CA LEU A 710 14.93 -22.98 18.57
C LEU A 710 14.59 -24.31 17.89
N GLN A 711 15.49 -25.30 17.92
CA GLN A 711 15.21 -26.64 17.42
C GLN A 711 14.18 -27.34 18.31
N SER A 712 14.31 -27.26 19.63
CA SER A 712 13.33 -27.80 20.59
C SER A 712 11.96 -27.17 20.38
N ALA A 713 11.88 -25.85 20.24
CA ALA A 713 10.61 -25.16 19.96
C ALA A 713 9.99 -25.61 18.63
N ASN A 714 10.82 -25.81 17.59
CA ASN A 714 10.33 -26.35 16.31
C ASN A 714 9.80 -27.79 16.42
N GLU A 715 10.42 -28.64 17.24
CA GLU A 715 9.94 -30.00 17.49
C GLU A 715 8.60 -29.98 18.23
N GLU A 716 8.44 -29.09 19.21
CA GLU A 716 7.18 -28.89 19.93
C GLU A 716 6.07 -28.38 18.99
N TYR A 717 6.37 -27.41 18.12
CA TYR A 717 5.43 -26.96 17.08
C TYR A 717 5.03 -28.07 16.12
N ARG A 718 5.95 -28.95 15.73
CA ARG A 718 5.64 -30.11 14.88
C ARG A 718 4.77 -31.13 15.60
N ALA A 719 4.99 -31.34 16.90
CA ALA A 719 4.14 -32.21 17.70
C ALA A 719 2.70 -31.65 17.80
N LEU A 720 2.56 -30.34 18.08
CA LEU A 720 1.26 -29.66 18.10
C LEU A 720 0.54 -29.69 16.74
N LEU A 721 1.27 -29.54 15.64
CA LEU A 721 0.72 -29.69 14.30
C LEU A 721 0.22 -31.11 14.04
N SER A 722 1.00 -32.14 14.43
CA SER A 722 0.58 -33.53 14.30
C SER A 722 -0.66 -33.84 15.13
N GLU A 723 -0.78 -33.29 16.34
CA GLU A 723 -1.96 -33.46 17.19
C GLU A 723 -3.19 -32.76 16.59
N LEU A 724 -3.01 -31.57 15.99
CA LEU A 724 -4.07 -30.88 15.25
C LEU A 724 -4.53 -31.64 14.01
N GLU A 725 -3.61 -32.27 13.28
CA GLU A 725 -3.95 -33.12 12.13
C GLU A 725 -4.78 -34.34 12.55
N VAL A 726 -4.42 -34.98 13.67
CA VAL A 726 -5.20 -36.09 14.23
C VAL A 726 -6.61 -35.61 14.63
N ASN A 727 -6.70 -34.50 15.37
CA ASN A 727 -7.99 -33.93 15.76
C ASN A 727 -8.86 -33.56 14.55
N LYS A 728 -8.24 -33.06 13.48
CA LYS A 728 -8.93 -32.75 12.23
C LYS A 728 -9.47 -34.01 11.55
N GLU A 729 -8.70 -35.10 11.54
CA GLU A 729 -9.13 -36.37 10.95
C GLU A 729 -10.27 -37.01 11.76
N GLU A 730 -10.21 -36.94 13.10
CA GLU A 730 -11.33 -37.36 13.96
C GLU A 730 -12.60 -36.54 13.71
N LEU A 731 -12.47 -35.21 13.55
CA LEU A 731 -13.61 -34.35 13.20
C LEU A 731 -14.17 -34.66 11.80
N ARG A 732 -13.32 -35.05 10.85
CA ARG A 732 -13.77 -35.45 9.52
C ARG A 732 -14.52 -36.78 9.56
N SER A 733 -13.98 -37.77 10.27
CA SER A 733 -14.62 -39.07 10.48
C SER A 733 -15.99 -38.92 11.15
N THR A 734 -16.10 -38.10 12.19
CA THR A 734 -17.39 -37.87 12.88
C THR A 734 -18.40 -37.17 11.97
N ASN A 735 -17.96 -36.28 11.07
CA ASN A 735 -18.82 -35.63 10.10
C ASN A 735 -19.32 -36.61 9.01
N GLU A 736 -18.44 -37.52 8.56
CA GLU A 736 -18.80 -38.59 7.62
C GLU A 736 -19.81 -39.58 8.24
N GLU A 737 -19.65 -39.93 9.51
CA GLU A 737 -20.63 -40.72 10.27
C GLU A 737 -21.99 -40.00 10.39
N LEU A 738 -21.99 -38.71 10.74
CA LEU A 738 -23.22 -37.91 10.84
C LEU A 738 -23.95 -37.79 9.51
N ARG A 739 -23.22 -37.62 8.40
CA ARG A 739 -23.80 -37.62 7.05
C ARG A 739 -24.46 -38.96 6.73
N THR A 740 -23.78 -40.06 7.02
CA THR A 740 -24.32 -41.41 6.80
C THR A 740 -25.60 -41.64 7.58
N VAL A 741 -25.64 -41.23 8.85
CA VAL A 741 -26.85 -41.30 9.69
C VAL A 741 -27.98 -40.42 9.13
N ASN A 742 -27.64 -39.23 8.63
CA ASN A 742 -28.63 -38.33 8.04
C ASN A 742 -29.23 -38.89 6.75
N ASP A 743 -28.41 -39.53 5.90
CA ASP A 743 -28.87 -40.19 4.68
C ASP A 743 -29.78 -41.39 5.00
N GLU A 744 -29.46 -42.19 6.03
CA GLU A 744 -30.33 -43.27 6.51
C GLU A 744 -31.68 -42.75 7.03
N LEU A 745 -31.67 -41.62 7.76
CA LEU A 745 -32.89 -40.96 8.24
C LEU A 745 -33.74 -40.45 7.08
N ALA A 746 -33.13 -39.83 6.08
CA ALA A 746 -33.82 -39.36 4.88
C ALA A 746 -34.45 -40.53 4.11
N GLN A 747 -33.73 -41.64 3.96
CA GLN A 747 -34.26 -42.83 3.29
C GLN A 747 -35.44 -43.43 4.06
N LYS A 748 -35.37 -43.51 5.40
CA LYS A 748 -36.51 -43.96 6.24
C LYS A 748 -37.71 -43.02 6.12
N ALA A 749 -37.48 -41.72 6.10
CA ALA A 749 -38.54 -40.73 5.92
C ALA A 749 -39.24 -40.89 4.56
N GLN A 750 -38.46 -41.09 3.49
CA GLN A 750 -39.00 -41.35 2.16
C GLN A 750 -39.79 -42.66 2.09
N GLN A 751 -39.26 -43.75 2.65
CA GLN A 751 -39.96 -45.05 2.70
C GLN A 751 -41.28 -44.95 3.48
N SER A 752 -41.30 -44.19 4.58
CA SER A 752 -42.52 -43.94 5.34
C SER A 752 -43.54 -43.13 4.52
N SER A 753 -43.07 -42.14 3.76
CA SER A 753 -43.92 -41.33 2.87
C SER A 753 -44.53 -42.19 1.75
N GLU A 754 -43.72 -43.01 1.08
CA GLU A 754 -44.18 -43.92 0.02
C GLU A 754 -45.20 -44.93 0.55
N THR A 755 -44.93 -45.54 1.71
CA THR A 755 -45.88 -46.46 2.36
C THR A 755 -47.19 -45.75 2.70
N TYR A 756 -47.10 -44.50 3.16
CA TYR A 756 -48.26 -43.67 3.46
C TYR A 756 -49.06 -43.32 2.20
N THR A 757 -48.40 -43.01 1.08
CA THR A 757 -49.05 -42.77 -0.21
C THR A 757 -49.73 -44.01 -0.75
N VAL A 758 -49.08 -45.18 -0.69
CA VAL A 758 -49.68 -46.45 -1.10
C VAL A 758 -50.91 -46.75 -0.25
N PHE A 759 -50.82 -46.60 1.07
CA PHE A 759 -51.96 -46.76 1.97
C PHE A 759 -53.12 -45.83 1.61
N LEU A 760 -52.85 -44.55 1.32
CA LEU A 760 -53.87 -43.60 0.89
C LEU A 760 -54.50 -43.98 -0.45
N ASN A 761 -53.70 -44.43 -1.41
CA ASN A 761 -54.19 -44.84 -2.73
C ASN A 761 -55.06 -46.10 -2.65
N ASP A 762 -54.66 -47.11 -1.86
CA ASP A 762 -55.47 -48.30 -1.62
C ASP A 762 -56.81 -47.93 -0.97
N LEU A 763 -56.80 -46.95 -0.06
CA LEU A 763 -58.01 -46.49 0.61
C LEU A 763 -58.98 -45.78 -0.34
N VAL A 764 -58.46 -44.91 -1.21
CA VAL A 764 -59.25 -44.25 -2.26
C VAL A 764 -59.79 -45.27 -3.27
N ALA A 765 -59.01 -46.30 -3.62
CA ALA A 765 -59.42 -47.33 -4.57
C ALA A 765 -60.52 -48.28 -4.05
N THR A 766 -60.69 -48.41 -2.73
CA THR A 766 -61.70 -49.32 -2.15
C THR A 766 -63.14 -48.79 -2.19
N GLU A 767 -63.40 -47.55 -2.63
CA GLU A 767 -64.74 -46.93 -2.66
C GLU A 767 -65.51 -47.04 -1.32
N ILE A 768 -64.82 -47.17 -0.20
CA ILE A 768 -65.42 -47.20 1.15
C ILE A 768 -65.27 -45.81 1.77
N GLY A 769 -66.38 -45.18 2.16
CA GLY A 769 -66.35 -43.92 2.88
C GLY A 769 -65.74 -44.11 4.27
N ALA A 770 -64.54 -43.57 4.50
CA ALA A 770 -63.81 -43.68 5.75
C ALA A 770 -63.73 -42.33 6.48
N LEU A 771 -63.92 -42.36 7.79
CA LEU A 771 -63.90 -41.19 8.67
C LEU A 771 -62.83 -41.40 9.74
N TYR A 772 -61.85 -40.51 9.76
CA TYR A 772 -60.67 -40.61 10.64
C TYR A 772 -60.82 -39.68 11.83
N LEU A 773 -60.76 -40.27 13.02
CA LEU A 773 -60.90 -39.58 14.29
C LEU A 773 -59.58 -39.54 15.04
N ASP A 774 -59.31 -38.44 15.73
CA ASP A 774 -58.25 -38.39 16.75
C ASP A 774 -58.67 -39.14 18.02
N ARG A 775 -57.77 -39.18 19.02
CA ARG A 775 -58.02 -39.85 20.30
C ARG A 775 -59.18 -39.20 21.08
N GLU A 776 -59.54 -37.98 20.73
CA GLU A 776 -60.63 -37.18 21.28
C GLU A 776 -61.92 -37.28 20.46
N LEU A 777 -62.00 -38.22 19.51
CA LEU A 777 -63.14 -38.50 18.63
C LEU A 777 -63.54 -37.31 17.73
N ARG A 778 -62.59 -36.42 17.40
CA ARG A 778 -62.82 -35.32 16.45
C ARG A 778 -62.41 -35.75 15.07
N VAL A 779 -63.19 -35.33 14.07
CA VAL A 779 -62.92 -35.63 12.67
C VAL A 779 -61.68 -34.87 12.22
N VAL A 780 -60.60 -35.61 11.95
CA VAL A 780 -59.35 -35.06 11.42
C VAL A 780 -59.35 -35.12 9.91
N ARG A 781 -59.98 -36.15 9.33
CA ARG A 781 -60.09 -36.34 7.88
C ARG A 781 -61.28 -37.23 7.53
N TYR A 782 -61.78 -37.07 6.32
CA TYR A 782 -62.80 -37.94 5.74
C TYR A 782 -62.54 -38.08 4.24
N THR A 783 -62.91 -39.22 3.67
CA THR A 783 -62.93 -39.40 2.21
C THR A 783 -64.30 -38.96 1.68
N THR A 784 -64.33 -37.95 0.81
CA THR A 784 -65.52 -37.60 0.03
C THR A 784 -65.70 -38.63 -1.08
N HIS A 785 -66.87 -39.27 -1.12
CA HIS A 785 -67.37 -39.89 -2.33
C HIS A 785 -67.80 -38.83 -3.34
#